data_AF-A0A094JFS2-F1
#
_entry.id   AF-A0A094JFS2-F1
#
_cell.length_a   1.000
_cell.length_b   1.000
_cell.length_c   1.000
_cell.angle_alpha   90.00
_cell.angle_beta   90.00
_cell.angle_gamma   90.00
#
_symmetry.space_group_name_H-M   'P 1'
#
loop_
_entity.id
_entity.type
_entity.pdbx_description
1 polymer ?
#
loop_
_entity_poly.entity_id
_entity_poly.type
_entity_poly.pdbx_seq_one_letter_code
_entity_poly.pdbx_strand_id
1 'polypeptide(L)'
;MENLTTQHALLPTQKEALSTLSTAQSLINKCYLGELKHYDVLLAEDQREVQINYGGDVRIFRVERIVQENKQAVLESTTAAYTALGAAGYTVFLFLKSNGKETFLYIGTRGQPGKMLGQNSGDLLEETFKGHFPGSKLSSLDVVEVNELLKAMSDESPSKTVTAVSSVPAMSTIDQEHFVQGLERFIDAAENRTYEGMILAEPVSMQALNTVRTGYEQIATQLSALSKRQYSYGIQDSEAISLSISEGLSQSLGKSLGLTETTGSSESTSSSISDTESTNTSESSPDLMGQLIGLGGVAIGAGLAGPIGAVIGSQVTGAFQKTITHGTSKSHATSESTSHSTNHSTATNQTTTHTDTNSTTNTQGLSQTRGASRQVSFEVADKGILGMLDKIDHHLQRIDEAKSHGGWLNTAYFISDSAASSEALASIFLGLTRGQESSTEDFALTTWSGRKANAITQWLGQLMHPRLEPAFAGRTHIPYLTPATLVSSKEMAIQLSLPRRSTSTVVVQDATAFGRKVLSLNQQIHHDDIRRTIELGKIRHLWTDLSQDVQLDLDQLSGHTLVTGSTGSGKSNTVYSLLDKLHQQRIPFLVIEPAKGEYKHVVGQHPDVRVLGTNSKFTELLRINPFSFPPQTHVYEHIDRLVEVFNVCWPMYAAMPAILKDAMLRSYEACGWNLNDSTTSYLPSLFPTFADLLVQLELVIEQSAYSAENKSNYTGALVTRVRSMVNGLNGLIFSADEINNTELFDHNVIVDLSRVGSQETKSLIMGLLVIKLGEYRAELMKMNQPLQHVTVLEEAHHILRANISSNGTDGGSVAEKSVEMLSNAIAEMRTYGEGFIIADQSPSAIHISAIRNTNTKVIMRLPEEADRYLAGKSAALSNEQIDELAKLPTGVAVVYQNEWLEAVLCKVNHFSYEVQPYTYRPKETAKWDEETYRTQCIQWLLSPRCKQPLNVHSQDLSKELNKSNLPTQIKLELITCLSGRSLTNRLPIHDDNQFIKLSELVIAIWGCEQQLIVLITEATDIPTLHNTLQQFILKRMGEISDAMAITIEQCFLKSLSIKGKLYLDLYNAWNAYITKDVA
;
A
#
# COMPACT_ATOMS: atom_id res chain seq x y z
N MET A 1 42.99 28.96 90.19
CA MET A 1 42.22 30.02 89.53
C MET A 1 43.09 30.62 88.45
N GLU A 2 42.45 31.17 87.42
CA GLU A 2 42.96 31.97 86.30
C GLU A 2 43.25 31.27 84.95
N ASN A 3 42.48 31.75 83.97
CA ASN A 3 42.71 31.85 82.52
C ASN A 3 42.94 30.58 81.68
N LEU A 4 41.87 30.18 81.00
CA LEU A 4 41.91 29.61 79.64
C LEU A 4 40.67 30.10 78.86
N THR A 5 40.76 31.29 78.27
CA THR A 5 39.67 32.03 77.59
C THR A 5 39.81 31.97 76.06
N THR A 6 39.82 30.78 75.47
CA THR A 6 40.14 30.59 74.03
C THR A 6 39.23 29.62 73.26
N GLN A 7 38.02 29.31 73.74
CA GLN A 7 37.10 28.37 73.05
C GLN A 7 36.11 28.98 72.03
N HIS A 8 36.02 30.30 71.87
CA HIS A 8 34.93 30.92 71.08
C HIS A 8 35.19 31.19 69.59
N ALA A 9 36.43 31.03 69.09
CA ALA A 9 36.78 31.37 67.70
C ALA A 9 36.73 30.19 66.69
N LEU A 10 36.76 28.94 67.15
CA LEU A 10 36.81 27.74 66.28
C LEU A 10 35.42 27.24 65.83
N LEU A 11 34.38 27.56 66.59
CA LEU A 11 33.00 27.12 66.34
C LEU A 11 32.35 27.71 65.07
N PRO A 12 32.57 28.98 64.67
CA PRO A 12 31.94 29.54 63.47
C PRO A 12 32.45 28.89 62.17
N THR A 13 33.76 28.81 61.96
CA THR A 13 34.37 28.30 60.72
C THR A 13 34.21 26.79 60.57
N GLN A 14 34.19 26.01 61.67
CA GLN A 14 33.81 24.60 61.61
C GLN A 14 32.33 24.41 61.26
N LYS A 15 31.42 25.25 61.78
CA LYS A 15 30.00 25.23 61.39
C LYS A 15 29.80 25.63 59.93
N GLU A 16 30.56 26.60 59.45
CA GLU A 16 30.54 27.04 58.05
C GLU A 16 30.96 25.90 57.12
N ALA A 17 32.12 25.29 57.35
CA ALA A 17 32.60 24.15 56.57
C ALA A 17 31.64 22.94 56.60
N LEU A 18 31.04 22.63 57.77
CA LEU A 18 29.99 21.61 57.88
C LEU A 18 28.73 21.99 57.10
N SER A 19 28.34 23.27 57.09
CA SER A 19 27.19 23.74 56.31
C SER A 19 27.44 23.63 54.81
N THR A 20 28.62 24.06 54.32
CA THR A 20 29.01 23.95 52.91
C THR A 20 29.07 22.49 52.45
N LEU A 21 29.54 21.59 53.31
CA LEU A 21 29.54 20.15 53.04
C LEU A 21 28.12 19.56 53.01
N SER A 22 27.20 20.04 53.86
CA SER A 22 25.79 19.65 53.79
C SER A 22 25.07 20.20 52.54
N THR A 23 25.42 21.42 52.09
CA THR A 23 24.94 21.98 50.84
C THR A 23 25.50 21.22 49.63
N ALA A 24 26.78 20.85 49.66
CA ALA A 24 27.40 19.99 48.65
C ALA A 24 26.67 18.64 48.56
N GLN A 25 26.39 18.01 49.71
CA GLN A 25 25.63 16.76 49.77
C GLN A 25 24.21 16.92 49.19
N SER A 26 23.51 18.03 49.48
CA SER A 26 22.17 18.29 48.92
C SER A 26 22.20 18.49 47.40
N LEU A 27 23.21 19.18 46.87
CA LEU A 27 23.39 19.42 45.43
C LEU A 27 23.81 18.15 44.67
N ILE A 28 24.81 17.40 45.15
CA ILE A 28 25.28 16.14 44.52
C ILE A 28 24.15 15.10 44.45
N ASN A 29 23.31 15.02 45.49
CA ASN A 29 22.15 14.13 45.54
C ASN A 29 20.91 14.70 44.83
N LYS A 30 20.92 15.99 44.44
CA LYS A 30 19.77 16.75 43.94
C LYS A 30 18.55 16.75 44.87
N CYS A 31 18.75 16.64 46.19
CA CYS A 31 17.67 16.65 47.17
C CYS A 31 16.85 17.96 47.14
N TYR A 32 17.43 19.06 46.64
CA TYR A 32 16.73 20.32 46.40
C TYR A 32 15.49 20.20 45.51
N LEU A 33 15.43 19.19 44.62
CA LEU A 33 14.28 18.95 43.74
C LEU A 33 12.98 18.77 44.53
N GLY A 34 13.03 18.14 45.72
CA GLY A 34 11.89 18.00 46.61
C GLY A 34 11.49 19.28 47.35
N GLU A 35 12.39 20.27 47.44
CA GLU A 35 12.17 21.54 48.14
C GLU A 35 11.70 22.69 47.23
N LEU A 36 11.75 22.52 45.90
CA LEU A 36 11.43 23.56 44.89
C LEU A 36 10.06 24.24 45.07
N LYS A 37 9.11 23.59 45.75
CA LYS A 37 7.81 24.18 46.12
C LYS A 37 7.93 25.40 47.03
N HIS A 38 8.97 25.44 47.86
CA HIS A 38 9.22 26.48 48.85
C HIS A 38 9.97 27.69 48.28
N TYR A 39 10.80 27.49 47.25
CA TYR A 39 11.58 28.54 46.62
C TYR A 39 10.70 29.52 45.83
N ASP A 40 11.14 30.77 45.72
CA ASP A 40 10.40 31.80 44.98
C ASP A 40 10.78 31.79 43.49
N VAL A 41 9.77 32.05 42.65
CA VAL A 41 9.89 31.98 41.20
C VAL A 41 10.27 33.37 40.69
N LEU A 42 11.41 33.47 39.99
CA LEU A 42 11.83 34.73 39.36
C LEU A 42 10.82 35.10 38.26
N LEU A 43 10.50 36.40 38.12
CA LEU A 43 9.57 36.83 37.08
C LEU A 43 10.24 36.77 35.71
N ALA A 44 9.53 36.21 34.73
CA ALA A 44 10.03 36.05 33.36
C ALA A 44 10.16 37.39 32.58
N GLU A 45 9.70 38.49 33.16
CA GLU A 45 9.79 39.84 32.59
C GLU A 45 11.07 40.58 33.02
N ASP A 46 11.56 40.32 34.24
CA ASP A 46 12.72 40.99 34.85
C ASP A 46 14.08 40.50 34.29
N GLN A 47 14.06 39.50 33.39
CA GLN A 47 15.24 38.76 32.91
C GLN A 47 15.57 39.00 31.43
N ARG A 48 15.00 40.02 30.78
CA ARG A 48 15.09 40.18 29.31
C ARG A 48 16.31 40.99 28.83
N GLU A 49 17.09 40.38 27.94
CA GLU A 49 17.63 41.09 26.76
C GLU A 49 16.77 40.89 25.49
N VAL A 50 15.96 39.82 25.35
CA VAL A 50 15.04 39.68 24.18
C VAL A 50 13.69 39.03 24.53
N GLN A 51 12.58 39.56 24.01
CA GLN A 51 11.27 38.90 23.98
C GLN A 51 11.22 37.83 22.88
N ILE A 52 10.68 36.65 23.18
CA ILE A 52 10.39 35.63 22.17
C ILE A 52 9.36 36.15 21.15
N ASN A 53 9.69 36.05 19.86
CA ASN A 53 8.73 36.33 18.79
C ASN A 53 8.13 35.01 18.31
N TYR A 54 6.89 34.68 18.69
CA TYR A 54 6.25 33.42 18.28
C TYR A 54 6.21 33.19 16.77
N GLY A 55 6.14 34.24 15.94
CA GLY A 55 6.19 34.12 14.48
C GLY A 55 7.61 33.93 13.92
N GLY A 56 8.63 34.43 14.62
CA GLY A 56 10.04 34.38 14.20
C GLY A 56 10.85 33.21 14.78
N ASP A 57 10.62 32.87 16.05
CA ASP A 57 11.50 32.00 16.85
C ASP A 57 10.90 30.61 17.12
N VAL A 58 9.61 30.38 16.85
CA VAL A 58 8.89 29.13 17.18
C VAL A 58 8.22 28.52 15.96
N ARG A 59 8.25 27.19 15.84
CA ARG A 59 7.36 26.43 14.95
C ARG A 59 6.72 25.28 15.70
N ILE A 60 5.43 25.08 15.50
CA ILE A 60 4.64 24.02 16.14
C ILE A 60 3.89 23.28 15.05
N PHE A 61 3.94 21.96 15.12
CA PHE A 61 3.19 21.06 14.25
C PHE A 61 2.23 20.22 15.10
N ARG A 62 0.98 20.14 14.66
CA ARG A 62 0.04 19.14 15.15
C ARG A 62 0.38 17.79 14.54
N VAL A 63 0.46 16.76 15.38
CA VAL A 63 0.70 15.38 14.93
C VAL A 63 -0.65 14.75 14.60
N GLU A 64 -0.90 14.43 13.33
CA GLU A 64 -2.16 13.81 12.90
C GLU A 64 -2.01 12.31 12.64
N ARG A 65 -0.90 11.89 12.03
CA ARG A 65 -0.65 10.50 11.67
C ARG A 65 0.82 10.15 11.80
N ILE A 66 1.11 9.01 12.41
CA ILE A 66 2.45 8.43 12.53
C ILE A 66 2.47 7.09 11.80
N VAL A 67 3.40 6.94 10.86
CA VAL A 67 3.63 5.67 10.14
C VAL A 67 4.83 4.97 10.77
N GLN A 68 4.68 3.68 11.04
CA GLN A 68 5.73 2.85 11.65
C GLN A 68 5.95 1.60 10.80
N GLU A 69 7.20 1.38 10.39
CA GLU A 69 7.61 0.19 9.62
C GLU A 69 8.02 -0.95 10.57
N ASN A 70 8.75 -0.63 11.65
CA ASN A 70 9.11 -1.57 12.72
C ASN A 70 9.00 -0.88 14.10
N LYS A 71 8.34 -1.54 15.05
CA LYS A 71 8.14 -1.08 16.44
C LYS A 71 9.43 -0.97 17.27
N GLN A 72 10.48 -1.69 16.90
CA GLN A 72 11.81 -1.57 17.51
C GLN A 72 12.50 -0.27 17.08
N ALA A 73 12.45 0.04 15.78
CA ALA A 73 13.13 1.21 15.18
C ALA A 73 12.59 2.57 15.63
N VAL A 74 11.40 2.64 16.24
CA VAL A 74 10.75 3.90 16.67
C VAL A 74 11.62 4.69 17.65
N LEU A 75 12.19 4.04 18.67
CA LEU A 75 12.96 4.73 19.72
C LEU A 75 14.34 5.17 19.21
N GLU A 76 14.96 4.37 18.35
CA GLU A 76 16.22 4.74 17.68
C GLU A 76 16.00 5.92 16.73
N SER A 77 14.89 5.91 16.01
CA SER A 77 14.48 6.97 15.08
C SER A 77 14.12 8.28 15.81
N THR A 78 13.41 8.24 16.94
CA THR A 78 13.21 9.46 17.76
C THR A 78 14.52 9.93 18.39
N THR A 79 15.40 9.03 18.84
CA THR A 79 16.71 9.41 19.40
C THR A 79 17.55 10.16 18.37
N ALA A 80 17.73 9.60 17.17
CA ALA A 80 18.47 10.23 16.08
C ALA A 80 17.86 11.57 15.67
N ALA A 81 16.52 11.64 15.60
CA ALA A 81 15.81 12.87 15.29
C ALA A 81 16.06 13.98 16.31
N TYR A 82 16.01 13.66 17.61
CA TYR A 82 16.29 14.64 18.66
C TYR A 82 17.77 15.02 18.69
N THR A 83 18.71 14.08 18.57
CA THR A 83 20.15 14.38 18.47
C THR A 83 20.46 15.41 17.37
N ALA A 84 19.82 15.32 16.20
CA ALA A 84 19.99 16.30 15.12
C ALA A 84 19.53 17.71 15.51
N LEU A 85 18.37 17.84 16.17
CA LEU A 85 17.84 19.11 16.66
C LEU A 85 18.70 19.72 17.79
N GLY A 86 19.24 18.87 18.67
CA GLY A 86 20.12 19.28 19.77
C GLY A 86 21.48 19.75 19.29
N ALA A 87 22.05 19.08 18.28
CA ALA A 87 23.29 19.51 17.62
C ALA A 87 23.14 20.88 16.92
N ALA A 88 21.94 21.21 16.45
CA ALA A 88 21.61 22.53 15.90
C ALA A 88 21.32 23.60 16.98
N GLY A 89 21.25 23.22 18.26
CA GLY A 89 20.99 24.14 19.37
C GLY A 89 19.52 24.58 19.51
N TYR A 90 18.57 23.79 19.00
CA TYR A 90 17.14 24.09 19.10
C TYR A 90 16.48 23.41 20.29
N THR A 91 15.71 24.17 21.08
CA THR A 91 14.83 23.63 22.13
C THR A 91 13.71 22.83 21.45
N VAL A 92 13.43 21.62 21.96
CA VAL A 92 12.38 20.73 21.46
C VAL A 92 11.33 20.54 22.55
N PHE A 93 10.06 20.53 22.18
CA PHE A 93 8.98 20.26 23.13
C PHE A 93 7.84 19.45 22.53
N LEU A 94 7.17 18.69 23.41
CA LEU A 94 5.95 17.97 23.12
C LEU A 94 4.84 18.58 23.98
N PHE A 95 3.74 19.01 23.34
CA PHE A 95 2.62 19.66 24.00
C PHE A 95 1.33 18.87 23.79
N LEU A 96 0.60 18.66 24.89
CA LEU A 96 -0.65 17.91 24.98
C LEU A 96 -1.74 18.87 25.44
N LYS A 97 -2.87 18.91 24.72
CA LYS A 97 -4.03 19.72 25.13
C LYS A 97 -5.29 18.85 25.12
N SER A 98 -5.85 18.60 26.30
CA SER A 98 -7.08 17.83 26.47
C SER A 98 -8.28 18.74 26.75
N ASN A 99 -9.33 18.60 25.94
CA ASN A 99 -10.63 19.24 26.18
C ASN A 99 -11.56 18.39 27.08
N GLY A 100 -11.03 17.31 27.68
CA GLY A 100 -11.79 16.34 28.48
C GLY A 100 -12.48 15.23 27.68
N LYS A 101 -12.41 15.26 26.33
CA LYS A 101 -12.87 14.17 25.45
C LYS A 101 -11.78 13.69 24.49
N GLU A 102 -11.05 14.65 23.92
CA GLU A 102 -9.98 14.44 22.96
C GLU A 102 -8.71 15.10 23.48
N THR A 103 -7.56 14.45 23.29
CA THR A 103 -6.25 15.02 23.59
C THR A 103 -5.51 15.28 22.27
N PHE A 104 -5.25 16.55 21.96
CA PHE A 104 -4.46 16.97 20.81
C PHE A 104 -2.97 16.88 21.14
N LEU A 105 -2.20 16.26 20.24
CA LEU A 105 -0.74 16.15 20.33
C LEU A 105 -0.07 17.15 19.37
N TYR A 106 0.85 17.94 19.91
CA TYR A 106 1.69 18.87 19.17
C TYR A 106 3.17 18.60 19.47
N ILE A 107 4.01 18.80 18.47
CA ILE A 107 5.47 18.79 18.58
C ILE A 107 5.99 20.13 18.05
N GLY A 108 6.94 20.73 18.74
CA GLY A 108 7.46 22.04 18.36
C GLY A 108 8.95 22.21 18.62
N THR A 109 9.52 23.18 17.92
CA THR A 109 10.88 23.66 18.14
C THR A 109 10.90 25.15 18.38
N ARG A 110 11.89 25.58 19.16
CA ARG A 110 12.20 26.98 19.43
C ARG A 110 13.67 27.24 19.14
N GLY A 111 13.93 28.18 18.25
CA GLY A 111 15.28 28.71 17.99
C GLY A 111 15.78 29.60 19.13
N GLN A 112 17.01 30.11 19.03
CA GLN A 112 17.49 31.07 20.01
C GLN A 112 16.67 32.38 19.92
N PRO A 113 16.10 32.89 21.04
CA PRO A 113 15.24 34.07 21.04
C PRO A 113 15.88 35.27 20.33
N GLY A 114 15.10 35.98 19.51
CA GLY A 114 15.56 37.16 18.79
C GLY A 114 16.39 36.91 17.54
N LYS A 115 16.83 35.66 17.28
CA LYS A 115 17.57 35.33 16.05
C LYS A 115 16.67 34.97 14.86
N MET A 116 15.35 34.88 15.06
CA MET A 116 14.36 34.53 14.03
C MET A 116 14.63 33.17 13.37
N LEU A 117 15.21 32.23 14.13
CA LEU A 117 15.60 30.89 13.66
C LEU A 117 14.46 29.87 13.69
N GLY A 118 13.23 30.29 14.02
CA GLY A 118 12.07 29.40 14.12
C GLY A 118 11.77 28.68 12.81
N GLN A 119 11.90 29.36 11.67
CA GLN A 119 11.74 28.69 10.37
C GLN A 119 12.78 27.58 10.18
N ASN A 120 14.07 27.87 10.38
CA ASN A 120 15.14 26.88 10.29
C ASN A 120 14.96 25.71 11.27
N SER A 121 14.44 25.96 12.48
CA SER A 121 14.18 24.90 13.46
C SER A 121 12.93 24.08 13.15
N GLY A 122 11.95 24.68 12.48
CA GLY A 122 10.75 23.99 11.99
C GLY A 122 11.05 23.13 10.77
N ASP A 123 11.74 23.68 9.78
CA ASP A 123 12.16 22.98 8.56
C ASP A 123 13.05 21.77 8.92
N LEU A 124 14.00 21.94 9.86
CA LEU A 124 14.83 20.83 10.35
C LEU A 124 14.00 19.76 11.08
N LEU A 125 13.04 20.14 11.93
CA LEU A 125 12.13 19.19 12.58
C LEU A 125 11.33 18.41 11.53
N GLU A 126 10.73 19.10 10.55
CA GLU A 126 9.88 18.48 9.55
C GLU A 126 10.66 17.50 8.66
N GLU A 127 11.82 17.89 8.13
CA GLU A 127 12.65 17.02 7.28
C GLU A 127 13.23 15.83 8.07
N THR A 128 13.62 16.06 9.32
CA THR A 128 14.13 14.99 10.20
C THR A 128 13.01 13.99 10.53
N PHE A 129 11.79 14.48 10.80
CA PHE A 129 10.62 13.63 11.05
C PHE A 129 10.16 12.88 9.79
N LYS A 130 10.22 13.50 8.60
CA LYS A 130 9.98 12.83 7.31
C LYS A 130 10.99 11.72 7.02
N GLY A 131 12.27 11.94 7.34
CA GLY A 131 13.34 10.96 7.14
C GLY A 131 13.21 9.74 8.05
N HIS A 132 12.83 9.96 9.31
CA HIS A 132 12.73 8.91 10.34
C HIS A 132 11.35 8.23 10.43
N PHE A 133 10.28 8.96 10.13
CA PHE A 133 8.90 8.44 10.13
C PHE A 133 8.24 8.68 8.76
N PRO A 134 8.83 8.15 7.66
CA PRO A 134 8.35 8.38 6.30
C PRO A 134 6.88 8.01 6.18
N GLY A 135 6.11 8.93 5.60
CA GLY A 135 4.66 8.80 5.52
C GLY A 135 3.87 9.56 6.56
N SER A 136 4.47 9.92 7.70
CA SER A 136 3.75 10.60 8.78
C SER A 136 3.23 11.97 8.36
N LYS A 137 2.14 12.41 8.98
CA LYS A 137 1.50 13.70 8.70
C LYS A 137 1.62 14.62 9.91
N LEU A 138 2.39 15.69 9.71
CA LEU A 138 2.49 16.85 10.58
C LEU A 138 1.77 18.02 9.89
N SER A 139 0.86 18.71 10.59
CA SER A 139 0.24 19.95 10.12
C SER A 139 0.84 21.13 10.87
N SER A 140 1.52 22.03 10.15
CA SER A 140 2.06 23.26 10.75
C SER A 140 0.92 24.16 11.21
N LEU A 141 1.06 24.77 12.39
CA LEU A 141 0.11 25.75 12.92
C LEU A 141 0.45 27.15 12.41
N ASP A 142 -0.57 27.93 12.05
CA ASP A 142 -0.40 29.32 11.66
C ASP A 142 0.02 30.20 12.85
N VAL A 143 0.65 31.34 12.59
CA VAL A 143 1.15 32.25 13.64
C VAL A 143 0.04 32.71 14.60
N VAL A 144 -1.20 32.80 14.12
CA VAL A 144 -2.38 33.11 14.97
C VAL A 144 -2.69 31.95 15.91
N GLU A 145 -2.74 30.73 15.40
CA GLU A 145 -3.02 29.51 16.19
C GLU A 145 -1.92 29.25 17.23
N VAL A 146 -0.64 29.44 16.86
CA VAL A 146 0.50 29.36 17.80
C VAL A 146 0.36 30.40 18.91
N ASN A 147 -0.05 31.63 18.57
CA ASN A 147 -0.31 32.68 19.55
C ASN A 147 -1.45 32.29 20.50
N GLU A 148 -2.58 31.81 19.99
CA GLU A 148 -3.72 31.39 20.81
C GLU A 148 -3.37 30.21 21.72
N LEU A 149 -2.61 29.22 21.21
CA LEU A 149 -2.18 28.04 21.95
C LEU A 149 -1.29 28.40 23.14
N LEU A 150 -0.26 29.22 22.92
CA LEU A 150 0.71 29.59 23.95
C LEU A 150 0.17 30.68 24.90
N LYS A 151 -0.70 31.59 24.43
CA LYS A 151 -1.36 32.57 25.30
C LYS A 151 -2.35 31.91 26.24
N ALA A 152 -3.19 30.98 25.77
CA ALA A 152 -4.11 30.25 26.64
C ALA A 152 -3.39 29.52 27.81
N MET A 153 -2.20 28.97 27.55
CA MET A 153 -1.35 28.40 28.60
C MET A 153 -0.86 29.46 29.59
N SER A 154 -0.51 30.65 29.09
CA SER A 154 0.06 31.77 29.86
C SER A 154 -0.98 32.58 30.65
N ASP A 155 -2.26 32.54 30.26
CA ASP A 155 -3.33 33.36 30.84
C ASP A 155 -3.48 33.15 32.35
N GLU A 156 -3.62 34.23 33.13
CA GLU A 156 -3.72 34.13 34.58
C GLU A 156 -5.07 33.54 35.03
N SER A 157 -5.02 32.51 35.89
CA SER A 157 -6.22 31.96 36.53
C SER A 157 -5.97 31.69 38.03
N PRO A 158 -6.95 31.96 38.92
CA PRO A 158 -6.81 31.68 40.34
C PRO A 158 -6.89 30.18 40.69
N SER A 159 -7.49 29.34 39.82
CA SER A 159 -7.59 27.88 40.00
C SER A 159 -6.39 27.11 39.43
N LYS A 160 -5.53 27.77 38.65
CA LYS A 160 -4.44 27.11 37.92
C LYS A 160 -3.43 26.47 38.87
N THR A 161 -3.15 25.20 38.65
CA THR A 161 -2.10 24.42 39.31
C THR A 161 -1.16 23.82 38.28
N VAL A 162 0.13 23.79 38.60
CA VAL A 162 1.17 23.19 37.76
C VAL A 162 1.93 22.19 38.61
N THR A 163 2.09 20.96 38.12
CA THR A 163 2.96 19.95 38.72
C THR A 163 4.09 19.61 37.75
N ALA A 164 5.34 19.82 38.15
CA ALA A 164 6.53 19.39 37.40
C ALA A 164 6.97 17.98 37.82
N VAL A 165 7.45 17.21 36.84
CA VAL A 165 8.08 15.90 36.98
C VAL A 165 9.56 16.02 36.67
N SER A 166 10.38 15.99 37.71
CA SER A 166 11.84 15.98 37.63
C SER A 166 12.32 14.55 37.84
N SER A 167 12.82 13.89 36.79
CA SER A 167 13.30 12.50 36.86
C SER A 167 14.14 12.12 35.64
N VAL A 168 15.19 11.34 35.86
CA VAL A 168 15.91 10.64 34.79
C VAL A 168 15.08 9.44 34.29
N PRO A 169 14.66 9.41 33.03
CA PRO A 169 13.85 8.32 32.50
C PRO A 169 14.72 7.11 32.16
N ALA A 170 14.18 5.90 32.32
CA ALA A 170 14.85 4.68 31.92
C ALA A 170 13.85 3.61 31.48
N MET A 171 14.34 2.61 30.76
CA MET A 171 13.53 1.49 30.28
C MET A 171 13.01 0.65 31.46
N SER A 172 11.71 0.34 31.47
CA SER A 172 11.09 -0.51 32.50
C SER A 172 11.58 -1.97 32.47
N THR A 173 12.00 -2.42 31.28
CA THR A 173 12.38 -3.80 30.96
C THR A 173 13.53 -3.79 29.96
N ILE A 174 14.42 -4.78 30.05
CA ILE A 174 15.52 -4.98 29.09
C ILE A 174 14.96 -5.48 27.74
N ASP A 175 13.85 -6.22 27.74
CA ASP A 175 13.15 -6.65 26.53
C ASP A 175 12.53 -5.48 25.77
N GLN A 176 13.03 -5.26 24.55
CA GLN A 176 12.53 -4.26 23.61
C GLN A 176 11.20 -4.70 22.94
N GLU A 177 10.92 -6.01 22.85
CA GLU A 177 9.71 -6.57 22.22
C GLU A 177 8.43 -6.23 22.97
N HIS A 178 8.54 -5.96 24.28
CA HIS A 178 7.40 -5.64 25.16
C HIS A 178 7.58 -4.27 25.81
N PHE A 179 7.87 -3.24 25.01
CA PHE A 179 7.92 -1.86 25.48
C PHE A 179 6.59 -1.43 26.13
N VAL A 180 6.62 -1.24 27.46
CA VAL A 180 5.43 -0.97 28.29
C VAL A 180 5.12 0.54 28.38
N GLN A 181 6.04 1.41 27.95
CA GLN A 181 6.10 2.84 28.31
C GLN A 181 5.68 3.77 27.15
N GLY A 182 4.48 3.58 26.58
CA GLY A 182 3.98 4.41 25.47
C GLY A 182 3.17 5.63 25.89
N LEU A 183 3.31 6.76 25.19
CA LEU A 183 2.54 7.99 25.42
C LEU A 183 1.02 7.77 25.30
N GLU A 184 0.58 6.82 24.49
CA GLU A 184 -0.83 6.43 24.40
C GLU A 184 -1.41 6.04 25.78
N ARG A 185 -0.63 5.36 26.64
CA ARG A 185 -1.09 4.94 27.97
C ARG A 185 -1.26 6.11 28.93
N PHE A 186 -0.46 7.16 28.76
CA PHE A 186 -0.66 8.41 29.51
C PHE A 186 -1.99 9.06 29.09
N ILE A 187 -2.25 9.14 27.78
CA ILE A 187 -3.47 9.73 27.22
C ILE A 187 -4.70 8.93 27.67
N ASP A 188 -4.67 7.60 27.60
CA ASP A 188 -5.74 6.71 28.07
C ASP A 188 -5.99 6.86 29.58
N ALA A 189 -4.94 6.93 30.40
CA ALA A 189 -5.08 7.12 31.86
C ALA A 189 -5.46 8.56 32.27
N ALA A 190 -5.32 9.53 31.35
CA ALA A 190 -5.71 10.92 31.50
C ALA A 190 -7.09 11.24 30.89
N GLU A 191 -7.81 10.23 30.38
CA GLU A 191 -9.13 10.38 29.78
C GLU A 191 -10.13 11.04 30.76
N ASN A 192 -11.11 11.78 30.22
CA ASN A 192 -12.11 12.53 30.96
C ASN A 192 -11.56 13.69 31.83
N ARG A 193 -10.30 14.10 31.65
CA ARG A 193 -9.70 15.26 32.34
C ARG A 193 -9.36 16.39 31.36
N THR A 194 -9.68 17.63 31.73
CA THR A 194 -9.13 18.83 31.09
C THR A 194 -7.74 19.10 31.64
N TYR A 195 -6.74 19.17 30.76
CA TYR A 195 -5.37 19.45 31.14
C TYR A 195 -4.54 19.97 29.96
N GLU A 196 -3.46 20.66 30.28
CA GLU A 196 -2.38 20.97 29.34
C GLU A 196 -1.09 20.34 29.88
N GLY A 197 -0.37 19.60 29.04
CA GLY A 197 0.89 18.94 29.40
C GLY A 197 2.00 19.42 28.48
N MET A 198 3.12 19.88 29.02
CA MET A 198 4.29 20.26 28.22
C MET A 198 5.54 19.54 28.70
N ILE A 199 6.18 18.81 27.79
CA ILE A 199 7.47 18.17 28.01
C ILE A 199 8.49 19.00 27.25
N LEU A 200 9.37 19.69 27.97
CA LEU A 200 10.28 20.71 27.43
C LEU A 200 11.73 20.25 27.59
N ALA A 201 12.47 20.18 26.47
CA ALA A 201 13.87 19.80 26.43
C ALA A 201 14.73 20.92 25.81
N GLU A 202 15.60 21.53 26.62
CA GLU A 202 16.58 22.54 26.20
C GLU A 202 17.95 21.89 25.96
N PRO A 203 18.60 22.10 24.79
CA PRO A 203 19.90 21.49 24.49
C PRO A 203 21.03 22.14 25.29
N VAL A 204 21.93 21.33 25.82
CA VAL A 204 23.10 21.79 26.59
C VAL A 204 24.33 21.84 25.69
N SER A 205 24.99 22.99 25.64
CA SER A 205 26.18 23.18 24.81
C SER A 205 27.36 22.32 25.28
N MET A 206 28.24 21.92 24.35
CA MET A 206 29.46 21.17 24.69
C MET A 206 30.39 21.95 25.65
N GLN A 207 30.36 23.28 25.58
CA GLN A 207 31.07 24.16 26.53
C GLN A 207 30.49 24.03 27.93
N ALA A 208 29.15 24.15 28.07
CA ALA A 208 28.44 23.94 29.34
C ALA A 208 28.74 22.56 29.94
N LEU A 209 28.63 21.47 29.16
CA LEU A 209 28.93 20.11 29.63
C LEU A 209 30.37 19.96 30.13
N ASN A 210 31.34 20.63 29.49
CA ASN A 210 32.73 20.64 29.96
C ASN A 210 32.89 21.41 31.27
N THR A 211 32.23 22.56 31.44
CA THR A 211 32.30 23.34 32.69
C THR A 211 31.66 22.59 33.86
N VAL A 212 30.50 21.97 33.63
CA VAL A 212 29.82 21.11 34.63
C VAL A 212 30.71 19.93 35.03
N ARG A 213 31.35 19.27 34.06
CA ARG A 213 32.32 18.20 34.31
C ARG A 213 33.49 18.67 35.18
N THR A 214 34.12 19.80 34.84
CA THR A 214 35.22 20.37 35.64
C THR A 214 34.76 20.74 37.05
N GLY A 215 33.51 21.20 37.24
CA GLY A 215 32.92 21.41 38.56
C GLY A 215 32.88 20.12 39.38
N TYR A 216 32.35 19.03 38.81
CA TYR A 216 32.31 17.72 39.47
C TYR A 216 33.71 17.16 39.78
N GLU A 217 34.65 17.23 38.83
CA GLU A 217 36.04 16.80 39.02
C GLU A 217 36.74 17.57 40.17
N GLN A 218 36.47 18.88 40.30
CA GLN A 218 36.96 19.69 41.41
C GLN A 218 36.33 19.29 42.75
N ILE A 219 35.01 19.07 42.80
CA ILE A 219 34.32 18.62 44.02
C ILE A 219 34.84 17.24 44.45
N ALA A 220 35.00 16.29 43.51
CA ALA A 220 35.58 14.99 43.79
C ALA A 220 37.01 15.09 44.35
N THR A 221 37.84 15.96 43.76
CA THR A 221 39.20 16.23 44.27
C THR A 221 39.16 16.71 45.72
N GLN A 222 38.32 17.70 46.06
CA GLN A 222 38.21 18.21 47.43
C GLN A 222 37.65 17.16 48.43
N LEU A 223 36.63 16.39 48.02
CA LEU A 223 36.04 15.34 48.86
C LEU A 223 36.98 14.14 49.05
N SER A 224 37.80 13.79 48.05
CA SER A 224 38.76 12.68 48.12
C SER A 224 39.75 12.85 49.29
N ALA A 225 40.22 14.09 49.52
CA ALA A 225 41.11 14.45 50.62
C ALA A 225 40.48 14.31 52.01
N LEU A 226 39.14 14.27 52.10
CA LEU A 226 38.38 14.08 53.33
C LEU A 226 37.90 12.64 53.54
N SER A 227 37.92 11.81 52.48
CA SER A 227 37.36 10.45 52.46
C SER A 227 38.03 9.46 53.42
N LYS A 228 39.33 9.65 53.70
CA LYS A 228 40.16 8.77 54.53
C LYS A 228 40.97 9.60 55.52
N ARG A 229 40.95 9.20 56.79
CA ARG A 229 41.75 9.80 57.87
C ARG A 229 42.59 8.73 58.54
N GLN A 230 43.90 8.91 58.54
CA GLN A 230 44.82 8.03 59.25
C GLN A 230 45.14 8.62 60.62
N TYR A 231 44.68 7.96 61.68
CA TYR A 231 45.03 8.33 63.05
C TYR A 231 46.24 7.50 63.48
N SER A 232 47.37 8.14 63.76
CA SER A 232 48.57 7.51 64.32
C SER A 232 48.79 7.98 65.75
N TYR A 233 48.53 7.12 66.73
CA TYR A 233 48.73 7.48 68.14
C TYR A 233 50.20 7.31 68.53
N GLY A 234 50.86 8.43 68.85
CA GLY A 234 52.20 8.51 69.42
C GLY A 234 52.24 9.62 70.48
N ILE A 235 53.03 9.43 71.55
CA ILE A 235 53.06 10.37 72.68
C ILE A 235 53.95 11.57 72.31
N GLN A 236 53.35 12.61 71.73
CA GLN A 236 53.94 13.94 71.61
C GLN A 236 52.84 14.99 71.41
N ASP A 237 52.66 15.88 72.39
CA ASP A 237 51.63 16.93 72.31
C ASP A 237 51.98 17.98 71.25
N SER A 238 51.10 18.15 70.25
CA SER A 238 51.04 19.33 69.38
C SER A 238 49.67 19.43 68.72
N GLU A 239 48.82 20.29 69.27
CA GLU A 239 47.48 20.58 68.76
C GLU A 239 47.56 21.80 67.81
N ALA A 240 47.85 21.55 66.53
CA ALA A 240 48.16 22.63 65.57
C ALA A 240 47.71 22.38 64.11
N ILE A 241 46.55 21.73 63.87
CA ILE A 241 45.86 21.73 62.57
C ILE A 241 44.34 21.85 62.80
N SER A 242 43.72 22.94 62.30
CA SER A 242 42.26 23.01 62.05
C SER A 242 41.83 24.23 61.22
N LEU A 243 42.52 25.37 61.31
CA LEU A 243 41.96 26.65 60.85
C LEU A 243 42.10 26.88 59.33
N SER A 244 43.29 26.68 58.75
CA SER A 244 43.55 26.97 57.32
C SER A 244 42.79 26.04 56.36
N ILE A 245 42.49 24.81 56.80
CA ILE A 245 41.77 23.82 55.98
C ILE A 245 40.31 24.23 55.80
N SER A 246 39.62 24.68 56.86
CA SER A 246 38.17 24.96 56.82
C SER A 246 37.78 26.16 55.95
N GLU A 247 38.59 27.22 55.96
CA GLU A 247 38.32 28.44 55.20
C GLU A 247 38.61 28.24 53.69
N GLY A 248 39.72 27.57 53.37
CA GLY A 248 40.04 27.16 52.00
C GLY A 248 39.01 26.19 51.41
N LEU A 249 38.51 25.22 52.20
CA LEU A 249 37.45 24.30 51.76
C LEU A 249 36.15 25.03 51.46
N SER A 250 35.73 25.96 52.31
CA SER A 250 34.44 26.65 52.13
C SER A 250 34.41 27.50 50.87
N GLN A 251 35.48 28.26 50.58
CA GLN A 251 35.56 29.07 49.36
C GLN A 251 35.74 28.22 48.09
N SER A 252 36.61 27.20 48.12
CA SER A 252 36.86 26.36 46.94
C SER A 252 35.66 25.47 46.58
N LEU A 253 35.06 24.80 47.57
CA LEU A 253 33.87 23.97 47.37
C LEU A 253 32.67 24.81 46.91
N GLY A 254 32.45 25.98 47.52
CA GLY A 254 31.39 26.91 47.12
C GLY A 254 31.51 27.42 45.68
N LYS A 255 32.75 27.62 45.19
CA LYS A 255 33.01 27.98 43.79
C LYS A 255 32.80 26.80 42.84
N SER A 256 33.25 25.60 43.20
CA SER A 256 33.09 24.41 42.36
C SER A 256 31.62 23.96 42.23
N LEU A 257 30.82 24.11 43.29
CA LEU A 257 29.36 23.88 43.26
C LEU A 257 28.61 24.86 42.34
N GLY A 258 29.12 26.08 42.17
CA GLY A 258 28.58 27.01 41.19
C GLY A 258 28.71 26.47 39.75
N LEU A 259 29.86 25.86 39.43
CA LEU A 259 30.13 25.34 38.08
C LEU A 259 29.27 24.12 37.70
N THR A 260 28.76 23.34 38.66
CA THR A 260 27.96 22.14 38.34
C THR A 260 26.51 22.45 37.97
N GLU A 261 25.89 23.47 38.60
CA GLU A 261 24.49 23.82 38.36
C GLU A 261 24.35 25.01 37.39
N THR A 262 25.16 26.06 37.56
CA THR A 262 24.86 27.35 36.90
C THR A 262 25.21 27.42 35.43
N THR A 263 26.25 26.69 34.99
CA THR A 263 26.68 26.70 33.59
C THR A 263 26.00 25.63 32.75
N GLY A 264 25.23 24.71 33.35
CA GLY A 264 24.37 23.77 32.62
C GLY A 264 23.27 24.49 31.84
N SER A 265 22.76 25.60 32.38
CA SER A 265 21.88 26.55 31.69
C SER A 265 22.71 27.66 31.03
N SER A 266 22.86 27.59 29.70
CA SER A 266 23.92 28.30 28.96
C SER A 266 23.65 29.79 28.72
N GLU A 267 24.45 30.70 29.32
CA GLU A 267 24.73 32.03 28.74
C GLU A 267 26.04 32.65 29.29
N SER A 268 27.07 32.82 28.45
CA SER A 268 28.17 33.77 28.69
C SER A 268 28.93 34.07 27.38
N THR A 269 29.39 35.31 27.20
CA THR A 269 30.08 35.77 25.98
C THR A 269 31.37 36.54 26.34
N SER A 270 32.47 36.21 25.65
CA SER A 270 33.71 37.02 25.62
C SER A 270 34.54 36.69 24.37
N SER A 271 35.22 37.67 23.75
CA SER A 271 35.80 37.60 22.39
C SER A 271 37.32 37.86 22.36
N SER A 272 38.13 37.03 21.64
CA SER A 272 39.59 36.99 21.90
C SER A 272 40.64 36.36 20.87
N ILE A 273 41.44 37.17 20.09
CA ILE A 273 42.86 36.98 19.53
C ILE A 273 44.06 37.40 20.43
N SER A 274 45.12 36.60 20.40
CA SER A 274 46.51 37.05 20.63
C SER A 274 47.44 36.67 19.49
N ASP A 275 48.36 37.56 19.09
CA ASP A 275 49.54 37.20 18.30
C ASP A 275 50.56 36.45 19.18
N THR A 276 51.29 35.48 18.62
CA THR A 276 52.29 34.69 19.37
C THR A 276 53.49 34.31 18.51
N GLU A 277 54.69 34.40 19.06
CA GLU A 277 55.94 33.89 18.49
C GLU A 277 56.42 32.69 19.33
N SER A 278 56.77 31.58 18.68
CA SER A 278 57.08 30.32 19.36
C SER A 278 58.47 29.78 19.05
N THR A 279 59.12 29.22 20.08
CA THR A 279 60.36 28.44 19.94
C THR A 279 60.22 27.16 20.77
N ASN A 280 60.23 26.00 20.12
CA ASN A 280 60.02 24.71 20.78
C ASN A 280 61.34 23.95 20.97
N THR A 281 61.44 23.27 22.11
CA THR A 281 62.43 22.24 22.42
C THR A 281 61.72 21.09 23.12
N SER A 282 61.78 19.87 22.57
CA SER A 282 61.27 18.69 23.25
C SER A 282 62.38 17.67 23.48
N GLU A 283 62.30 17.00 24.64
CA GLU A 283 63.17 15.90 25.00
C GLU A 283 62.28 14.85 25.67
N SER A 284 62.27 13.63 25.15
CA SER A 284 61.39 12.55 25.62
C SER A 284 62.16 11.26 25.87
N SER A 285 62.10 10.75 27.10
CA SER A 285 62.55 9.41 27.47
C SER A 285 61.31 8.54 27.77
N PRO A 286 61.13 7.38 27.11
CA PRO A 286 60.00 6.51 27.37
C PRO A 286 60.23 5.68 28.64
N ASP A 287 59.24 5.66 29.54
CA ASP A 287 59.24 4.77 30.70
C ASP A 287 58.61 3.40 30.37
N LEU A 288 59.17 2.33 30.92
CA LEU A 288 59.04 0.95 30.43
C LEU A 288 57.87 0.17 31.06
N MET A 289 56.90 0.87 31.64
CA MET A 289 55.91 0.31 32.59
C MET A 289 54.48 0.27 32.03
N GLY A 290 54.32 0.04 30.72
CA GLY A 290 53.01 0.13 30.03
C GLY A 290 52.72 -0.93 28.97
N GLN A 291 53.39 -2.09 29.00
CA GLN A 291 53.31 -3.08 27.91
C GLN A 291 52.96 -4.53 28.32
N LEU A 292 52.37 -4.74 29.50
CA LEU A 292 51.66 -5.97 29.83
C LEU A 292 50.28 -5.67 30.42
N ILE A 293 49.28 -6.50 30.07
CA ILE A 293 47.85 -6.41 30.38
C ILE A 293 47.11 -5.37 29.49
N GLY A 294 46.36 -5.78 28.45
CA GLY A 294 46.21 -7.14 27.93
C GLY A 294 45.39 -7.24 26.63
N LEU A 295 45.86 -8.07 25.70
CA LEU A 295 45.04 -8.72 24.68
C LEU A 295 44.87 -10.19 25.12
N GLY A 296 43.64 -10.67 25.23
CA GLY A 296 43.39 -12.02 25.77
C GLY A 296 41.92 -12.41 25.87
N GLY A 297 41.20 -12.37 24.74
CA GLY A 297 39.75 -12.65 24.68
C GLY A 297 39.31 -13.41 23.42
N VAL A 298 40.19 -14.19 22.79
CA VAL A 298 39.82 -15.17 21.74
C VAL A 298 40.27 -16.56 22.21
N ALA A 299 39.39 -17.55 22.02
CA ALA A 299 39.39 -18.78 22.80
C ALA A 299 40.50 -19.79 22.44
N ILE A 300 40.82 -20.63 23.41
CA ILE A 300 41.63 -21.84 23.31
C ILE A 300 40.91 -22.87 22.43
N GLY A 301 41.59 -23.49 21.44
CA GLY A 301 40.99 -24.65 20.75
C GLY A 301 41.68 -25.18 19.49
N ALA A 302 42.81 -25.89 19.66
CA ALA A 302 43.33 -26.97 18.80
C ALA A 302 43.55 -26.76 17.27
N GLY A 303 44.73 -27.15 16.77
CA GLY A 303 44.94 -27.44 15.34
C GLY A 303 46.32 -27.06 14.79
N LEU A 304 47.25 -28.02 14.77
CA LEU A 304 48.52 -27.88 14.05
C LEU A 304 48.30 -28.10 12.54
N ALA A 305 48.49 -27.07 11.71
CA ALA A 305 48.72 -27.22 10.28
C ALA A 305 49.45 -25.99 9.68
N GLY A 306 50.71 -26.16 9.30
CA GLY A 306 51.28 -25.42 8.16
C GLY A 306 51.17 -26.26 6.89
N PRO A 307 51.80 -25.87 5.75
CA PRO A 307 52.60 -24.67 5.49
C PRO A 307 52.14 -23.92 4.20
N ILE A 308 53.07 -23.23 3.51
CA ILE A 308 52.92 -22.43 2.26
C ILE A 308 52.47 -20.98 2.52
N GLY A 309 53.27 -19.94 2.25
CA GLY A 309 54.67 -19.91 1.77
C GLY A 309 55.24 -18.50 1.61
N ALA A 310 56.49 -18.41 1.14
CA ALA A 310 57.23 -17.19 0.74
C ALA A 310 57.64 -16.18 1.85
N VAL A 311 58.81 -16.45 2.43
CA VAL A 311 59.67 -15.49 3.12
C VAL A 311 60.37 -14.57 2.10
N ILE A 312 60.78 -13.35 2.53
CA ILE A 312 62.07 -12.66 2.25
C ILE A 312 61.86 -11.16 1.97
N GLY A 313 62.54 -10.30 2.74
CA GLY A 313 63.03 -9.02 2.20
C GLY A 313 63.05 -7.80 3.14
N SER A 314 64.18 -7.60 3.84
CA SER A 314 64.64 -6.36 4.52
C SER A 314 63.95 -5.95 5.82
N GLN A 315 64.63 -5.50 6.88
CA GLN A 315 66.02 -5.54 7.31
C GLN A 315 65.98 -5.20 8.82
N VAL A 316 66.58 -6.04 9.66
CA VAL A 316 66.83 -5.69 11.08
C VAL A 316 68.20 -5.04 11.17
N THR A 317 68.24 -3.73 11.39
CA THR A 317 69.50 -2.98 11.53
C THR A 317 69.29 -1.67 12.28
N GLY A 318 70.14 -1.41 13.29
CA GLY A 318 70.33 -0.06 13.86
C GLY A 318 69.76 0.15 15.26
N ALA A 319 70.66 0.24 16.24
CA ALA A 319 70.35 0.58 17.62
C ALA A 319 70.20 2.10 17.84
N PHE A 320 69.46 2.46 18.91
CA PHE A 320 69.64 3.64 19.78
C PHE A 320 70.46 4.83 19.23
N GLN A 321 69.77 5.93 18.91
CA GLN A 321 70.39 7.26 18.95
C GLN A 321 69.39 8.34 19.39
N LYS A 322 69.78 9.13 20.39
CA LYS A 322 69.02 10.26 20.95
C LYS A 322 69.33 11.52 20.13
N THR A 323 68.33 12.10 19.48
CA THR A 323 68.49 13.29 18.63
C THR A 323 67.74 14.47 19.24
N ILE A 324 68.43 15.60 19.44
CA ILE A 324 67.85 16.87 19.86
C ILE A 324 67.91 17.82 18.66
N THR A 325 66.77 18.40 18.29
CA THR A 325 66.66 19.32 17.15
C THR A 325 66.18 20.69 17.65
N HIS A 326 66.95 21.74 17.36
CA HIS A 326 66.53 23.13 17.53
C HIS A 326 66.25 23.75 16.17
N GLY A 327 65.10 24.40 16.03
CA GLY A 327 64.76 25.23 14.86
C GLY A 327 63.91 26.41 15.27
N THR A 328 64.20 27.58 14.72
CA THR A 328 63.39 28.80 14.89
C THR A 328 63.05 29.35 13.51
N SER A 329 61.79 29.71 13.31
CA SER A 329 61.30 30.33 12.07
C SER A 329 60.23 31.37 12.38
N LYS A 330 60.28 32.48 11.65
CA LYS A 330 59.38 33.63 11.85
C LYS A 330 58.81 34.01 10.48
N SER A 331 57.49 33.95 10.32
CA SER A 331 56.81 34.35 9.08
C SER A 331 55.42 34.94 9.38
N HIS A 332 55.16 36.15 8.92
CA HIS A 332 53.84 36.79 8.98
C HIS A 332 53.02 36.48 7.72
N ALA A 333 51.75 36.13 7.90
CA ALA A 333 50.70 36.20 6.89
C ALA A 333 49.36 36.46 7.62
N THR A 334 48.49 37.31 7.06
CA THR A 334 47.36 37.93 7.80
C THR A 334 45.98 37.44 7.37
N SER A 335 45.15 37.04 8.35
CA SER A 335 43.68 36.98 8.30
C SER A 335 43.10 37.21 9.72
N GLU A 336 41.84 37.60 9.87
CA GLU A 336 41.36 38.55 10.91
C GLU A 336 40.29 37.99 11.90
N SER A 337 40.40 38.22 13.24
CA SER A 337 39.30 38.17 14.28
C SER A 337 39.70 38.41 15.79
N THR A 338 39.72 39.66 16.32
CA THR A 338 40.43 40.23 17.55
C THR A 338 40.16 39.81 19.06
N SER A 339 41.12 40.06 20.01
CA SER A 339 40.97 40.19 21.52
C SER A 339 41.42 41.59 22.01
N HIS A 340 41.40 41.81 23.35
CA HIS A 340 42.63 41.71 24.20
C HIS A 340 42.47 40.73 25.38
N SER A 341 43.55 40.06 25.85
CA SER A 341 43.69 39.70 27.27
C SER A 341 45.11 39.97 27.76
N THR A 342 45.25 40.83 28.77
CA THR A 342 46.53 41.24 29.35
C THR A 342 46.71 40.55 30.70
N ASN A 343 47.66 39.61 30.79
CA ASN A 343 47.96 38.98 32.07
C ASN A 343 48.84 39.92 32.93
N HIS A 344 48.25 40.47 33.99
CA HIS A 344 48.99 41.11 35.08
C HIS A 344 48.71 40.37 36.38
N SER A 345 49.62 39.48 36.78
CA SER A 345 49.54 38.72 38.03
C SER A 345 50.71 39.07 38.95
N THR A 346 50.51 40.05 39.83
CA THR A 346 51.41 40.26 40.98
C THR A 346 51.09 39.24 42.06
N ALA A 347 51.94 38.22 42.19
CA ALA A 347 51.89 37.26 43.30
C ALA A 347 53.15 37.40 44.16
N THR A 348 53.04 38.11 45.28
CA THR A 348 54.07 38.13 46.33
C THR A 348 53.82 37.01 47.32
N ASN A 349 54.66 35.96 47.31
CA ASN A 349 54.78 35.02 48.41
C ASN A 349 56.26 34.84 48.76
N GLN A 350 56.61 35.13 50.02
CA GLN A 350 57.92 34.87 50.60
C GLN A 350 57.86 33.57 51.40
N THR A 351 58.66 32.58 51.02
CA THR A 351 58.90 31.37 51.82
C THR A 351 60.38 31.08 51.87
N THR A 352 60.98 31.20 53.05
CA THR A 352 62.39 30.86 53.32
C THR A 352 62.48 29.50 53.99
N THR A 353 63.00 28.50 53.27
CA THR A 353 63.26 27.15 53.78
C THR A 353 64.77 26.90 53.85
N HIS A 354 65.28 26.60 55.04
CA HIS A 354 66.65 26.11 55.25
C HIS A 354 66.62 24.60 55.46
N THR A 355 67.41 23.87 54.67
CA THR A 355 67.55 22.41 54.78
C THR A 355 69.03 22.06 54.64
N ASP A 356 69.66 21.59 55.72
CA ASP A 356 71.02 21.05 55.72
C ASP A 356 70.96 19.53 55.95
N THR A 357 71.48 18.75 55.01
CA THR A 357 71.50 17.28 55.08
C THR A 357 72.88 16.75 54.73
N ASN A 358 73.63 16.31 55.73
CA ASN A 358 74.91 15.61 55.56
C ASN A 358 74.76 14.16 56.06
N SER A 359 74.87 13.19 55.16
CA SER A 359 74.76 11.76 55.48
C SER A 359 76.05 11.01 55.16
N THR A 360 76.71 10.46 56.17
CA THR A 360 77.80 9.48 56.02
C THR A 360 77.50 8.26 56.89
N THR A 361 77.31 7.11 56.26
CA THR A 361 76.90 5.87 56.93
C THR A 361 78.11 4.99 57.25
N ASN A 362 78.36 4.70 58.53
CA ASN A 362 79.19 3.55 58.92
C ASN A 362 78.84 3.11 60.35
N THR A 363 78.34 1.89 60.52
CA THR A 363 78.00 1.34 61.83
C THR A 363 78.16 -0.17 61.88
N GLN A 364 79.17 -0.63 62.61
CA GLN A 364 79.11 -1.92 63.32
C GLN A 364 79.02 -1.63 64.82
N GLY A 365 77.98 -2.14 65.46
CA GLY A 365 77.75 -1.92 66.89
C GLY A 365 76.45 -2.56 67.35
N LEU A 366 76.56 -3.69 68.05
CA LEU A 366 75.40 -4.38 68.63
C LEU A 366 74.96 -3.66 69.90
N SER A 367 73.79 -3.03 69.88
CA SER A 367 73.13 -2.50 71.09
C SER A 367 71.70 -3.03 71.17
N GLN A 368 71.39 -3.73 72.26
CA GLN A 368 70.10 -4.40 72.46
C GLN A 368 69.24 -3.60 73.43
N THR A 369 68.32 -2.79 72.91
CA THR A 369 67.39 -1.98 73.71
C THR A 369 65.97 -2.50 73.53
N ARG A 370 65.43 -3.20 74.54
CA ARG A 370 64.01 -3.59 74.58
C ARG A 370 63.14 -2.41 75.03
N GLY A 371 62.75 -1.56 74.09
CA GLY A 371 61.67 -0.58 74.27
C GLY A 371 60.48 -0.95 73.37
N ALA A 372 59.32 -1.24 73.96
CA ALA A 372 58.11 -1.55 73.21
C ALA A 372 57.34 -0.26 72.88
N SER A 373 57.71 0.42 71.79
CA SER A 373 56.83 1.46 71.22
C SER A 373 55.62 0.80 70.58
N ARG A 374 54.42 1.18 71.04
CA ARG A 374 53.15 0.62 70.58
C ARG A 374 52.39 1.66 69.76
N GLN A 375 52.90 1.93 68.56
CA GLN A 375 52.22 2.79 67.61
C GLN A 375 50.98 2.05 67.09
N VAL A 376 49.80 2.54 67.45
CA VAL A 376 48.55 2.08 66.87
C VAL A 376 48.19 3.09 65.78
N SER A 377 48.18 2.63 64.53
CA SER A 377 47.57 3.36 63.42
C SER A 377 46.25 2.71 63.05
N PHE A 378 45.21 3.51 62.88
CA PHE A 378 43.94 3.06 62.33
C PHE A 378 43.46 4.05 61.26
N GLU A 379 43.07 3.49 60.12
CA GLU A 379 42.46 4.22 59.02
C GLU A 379 40.95 4.26 59.22
N VAL A 380 40.38 5.47 59.29
CA VAL A 380 38.93 5.68 59.32
C VAL A 380 38.52 6.23 57.96
N ALA A 381 37.65 5.50 57.26
CA ALA A 381 37.07 5.93 56.00
C ALA A 381 35.64 6.43 56.23
N ASP A 382 35.33 7.64 55.76
CA ASP A 382 33.98 8.20 55.86
C ASP A 382 33.11 7.64 54.73
N LYS A 383 32.14 6.80 55.10
CA LYS A 383 31.23 6.16 54.14
C LYS A 383 30.24 7.13 53.49
N GLY A 384 29.92 8.26 54.12
CA GLY A 384 29.11 9.31 53.50
C GLY A 384 29.87 10.02 52.39
N ILE A 385 31.14 10.36 52.63
CA ILE A 385 32.01 10.99 51.63
C ILE A 385 32.34 10.01 50.49
N LEU A 386 32.62 8.73 50.79
CA LEU A 386 32.81 7.72 49.76
C LEU A 386 31.55 7.51 48.89
N GLY A 387 30.35 7.54 49.48
CA GLY A 387 29.09 7.49 48.72
C GLY A 387 28.82 8.74 47.88
N MET A 388 29.29 9.92 48.32
CA MET A 388 29.26 11.13 47.49
C MET A 388 30.23 11.06 46.31
N LEU A 389 31.42 10.49 46.49
CA LEU A 389 32.39 10.29 45.40
C LEU A 389 31.85 9.32 44.33
N ASP A 390 31.31 8.18 44.75
CA ASP A 390 30.67 7.19 43.87
C ASP A 390 29.54 7.80 43.03
N LYS A 391 28.72 8.68 43.62
CA LYS A 391 27.71 9.46 42.89
C LYS A 391 28.30 10.49 41.93
N ILE A 392 29.41 11.14 42.27
CA ILE A 392 30.09 12.07 41.35
C ILE A 392 30.66 11.32 40.14
N ASP A 393 31.29 10.16 40.35
CA ASP A 393 31.79 9.32 39.26
C ASP A 393 30.65 8.86 38.33
N HIS A 394 29.48 8.56 38.88
CA HIS A 394 28.28 8.27 38.08
C HIS A 394 27.76 9.51 37.31
N HIS A 395 27.71 10.69 37.93
CA HIS A 395 27.37 11.95 37.22
C HIS A 395 28.34 12.25 36.08
N LEU A 396 29.64 11.96 36.26
CA LEU A 396 30.65 12.10 35.20
C LEU A 396 30.40 11.13 34.03
N GLN A 397 30.01 9.88 34.30
CA GLN A 397 29.60 8.92 33.26
C GLN A 397 28.39 9.45 32.47
N ARG A 398 27.35 9.96 33.15
CA ARG A 398 26.17 10.56 32.48
C ARG A 398 26.52 11.77 31.62
N ILE A 399 27.47 12.60 32.05
CA ILE A 399 27.97 13.72 31.23
C ILE A 399 28.68 13.21 29.96
N ASP A 400 29.45 12.13 30.05
CA ASP A 400 30.13 11.57 28.88
C ASP A 400 29.16 10.86 27.91
N GLU A 401 28.06 10.28 28.41
CA GLU A 401 26.95 9.81 27.57
C GLU A 401 26.22 10.96 26.86
N ALA A 402 25.94 12.05 27.58
CA ALA A 402 25.32 13.26 27.05
C ALA A 402 26.22 13.94 25.99
N LYS A 403 27.54 13.96 26.20
CA LYS A 403 28.52 14.39 25.18
C LYS A 403 28.51 13.52 23.93
N SER A 404 28.27 12.21 24.10
CA SER A 404 28.32 11.24 23.00
C SER A 404 27.04 11.21 22.16
N HIS A 405 25.87 11.48 22.75
CA HIS A 405 24.57 11.34 22.07
C HIS A 405 23.77 12.66 21.98
N GLY A 406 24.24 13.75 22.58
CA GLY A 406 23.48 14.98 22.81
C GLY A 406 22.94 15.03 24.24
N GLY A 407 23.09 16.18 24.90
CA GLY A 407 22.69 16.42 26.28
C GLY A 407 21.61 17.49 26.38
N TRP A 408 20.66 17.29 27.27
CA TRP A 408 19.43 18.08 27.39
C TRP A 408 19.08 18.36 28.84
N LEU A 409 18.61 19.55 29.16
CA LEU A 409 17.81 19.80 30.35
C LEU A 409 16.36 19.47 30.00
N ASN A 410 15.72 18.54 30.72
CA ASN A 410 14.34 18.12 30.44
C ASN A 410 13.45 18.18 31.69
N THR A 411 12.15 18.45 31.49
CA THR A 411 11.10 18.32 32.52
C THR A 411 9.73 18.17 31.84
N ALA A 412 8.83 17.40 32.46
CA ALA A 412 7.40 17.43 32.09
C ALA A 412 6.60 18.29 33.09
N TYR A 413 5.72 19.16 32.58
CA TYR A 413 4.85 20.04 33.35
C TYR A 413 3.39 19.71 33.03
N PHE A 414 2.58 19.47 34.05
CA PHE A 414 1.14 19.20 33.90
C PHE A 414 0.32 20.31 34.57
N ILE A 415 -0.53 20.96 33.78
CA ILE A 415 -1.32 22.14 34.13
C ILE A 415 -2.79 21.75 34.18
N SER A 416 -3.51 22.13 35.25
CA SER A 416 -4.95 21.90 35.38
C SER A 416 -5.61 22.86 36.38
N ASP A 417 -6.92 22.74 36.58
CA ASP A 417 -7.70 23.53 37.54
C ASP A 417 -7.67 23.00 38.99
N SER A 418 -6.91 21.93 39.27
CA SER A 418 -6.89 21.29 40.59
C SER A 418 -5.57 20.58 40.85
N ALA A 419 -4.97 20.83 42.01
CA ALA A 419 -3.70 20.21 42.42
C ALA A 419 -3.78 18.67 42.38
N ALA A 420 -4.92 18.09 42.78
CA ALA A 420 -5.13 16.64 42.72
C ALA A 420 -5.17 16.10 41.28
N SER A 421 -5.60 16.90 40.30
CA SER A 421 -5.59 16.52 38.89
C SER A 421 -4.19 16.61 38.30
N SER A 422 -3.48 17.73 38.51
CA SER A 422 -2.10 17.90 38.02
C SER A 422 -1.13 16.89 38.67
N GLU A 423 -1.27 16.61 39.96
CA GLU A 423 -0.49 15.59 40.68
C GLU A 423 -0.78 14.17 40.19
N ALA A 424 -2.05 13.85 39.92
CA ALA A 424 -2.41 12.53 39.37
C ALA A 424 -1.84 12.34 37.96
N LEU A 425 -1.90 13.34 37.09
CA LEU A 425 -1.31 13.30 35.74
C LEU A 425 0.21 13.15 35.82
N ALA A 426 0.87 13.98 36.63
CA ALA A 426 2.31 13.93 36.85
C ALA A 426 2.77 12.56 37.40
N SER A 427 1.99 11.96 38.31
CA SER A 427 2.26 10.63 38.87
C SER A 427 2.12 9.51 37.84
N ILE A 428 1.10 9.59 36.96
CA ILE A 428 0.92 8.63 35.85
C ILE A 428 2.10 8.71 34.89
N PHE A 429 2.50 9.92 34.49
CA PHE A 429 3.64 10.14 33.59
C PHE A 429 4.94 9.62 34.20
N LEU A 430 5.24 9.97 35.46
CA LEU A 430 6.41 9.47 36.19
C LEU A 430 6.43 7.92 36.27
N GLY A 431 5.27 7.30 36.51
CA GLY A 431 5.14 5.84 36.52
C GLY A 431 5.41 5.17 35.18
N LEU A 432 5.18 5.88 34.06
CA LEU A 432 5.50 5.41 32.72
C LEU A 432 6.97 5.63 32.36
N THR A 433 7.61 6.73 32.79
CA THR A 433 8.99 7.05 32.37
C THR A 433 10.09 6.43 33.24
N ARG A 434 9.77 5.88 34.41
CA ARG A 434 10.77 5.26 35.31
C ARG A 434 11.12 3.83 34.92
N GLY A 435 12.41 3.52 34.98
CA GLY A 435 12.97 2.19 34.76
C GLY A 435 13.91 1.73 35.88
N GLN A 436 14.62 0.63 35.66
CA GLN A 436 15.53 0.05 36.67
C GLN A 436 16.72 0.97 36.95
N GLU A 437 17.22 1.66 35.93
CA GLU A 437 18.37 2.58 36.01
C GLU A 437 17.98 3.99 36.52
N SER A 438 16.68 4.30 36.64
CA SER A 438 16.16 5.55 37.25
C SER A 438 16.33 5.61 38.78
N SER A 439 17.33 4.92 39.34
CA SER A 439 17.60 4.82 40.79
C SER A 439 18.78 5.69 41.25
N THR A 440 19.44 6.37 40.31
CA THR A 440 20.71 7.09 40.54
C THR A 440 20.53 8.56 40.93
N GLU A 441 19.42 9.19 40.55
CA GLU A 441 18.99 10.52 41.00
C GLU A 441 17.67 10.45 41.78
N ASP A 442 17.50 11.34 42.77
CA ASP A 442 16.21 11.53 43.44
C ASP A 442 15.20 12.14 42.44
N PHE A 443 14.01 11.56 42.38
CA PHE A 443 12.91 12.09 41.58
C PHE A 443 12.05 13.04 42.42
N ALA A 444 11.45 14.06 41.78
CA ALA A 444 10.53 14.97 42.45
C ALA A 444 9.25 15.22 41.65
N LEU A 445 8.14 15.33 42.38
CA LEU A 445 6.86 15.86 41.92
C LEU A 445 6.64 17.18 42.65
N THR A 446 6.81 18.30 41.94
CA THR A 446 6.69 19.63 42.55
C THR A 446 5.42 20.32 42.08
N THR A 447 4.48 20.56 42.99
CA THR A 447 3.20 21.24 42.68
C THR A 447 3.17 22.67 43.21
N TRP A 448 2.93 23.62 42.31
CA TRP A 448 2.65 25.02 42.61
C TRP A 448 1.20 25.37 42.25
N SER A 449 0.64 26.37 42.93
CA SER A 449 -0.76 26.83 42.73
C SER A 449 -0.86 28.35 42.83
N GLY A 450 -1.91 28.91 42.22
CA GLY A 450 -2.20 30.35 42.25
C GLY A 450 -1.06 31.19 41.65
N ARG A 451 -0.57 32.21 42.37
CA ARG A 451 0.45 33.14 41.86
C ARG A 451 1.74 32.45 41.39
N LYS A 452 2.24 31.44 42.12
CA LYS A 452 3.45 30.69 41.71
C LYS A 452 3.19 29.85 40.46
N ALA A 453 1.99 29.28 40.30
CA ALA A 453 1.60 28.58 39.08
C ALA A 453 1.54 29.51 37.86
N ASN A 454 0.92 30.69 38.00
CA ASN A 454 0.85 31.68 36.92
C ASN A 454 2.26 32.15 36.47
N ALA A 455 3.15 32.44 37.42
CA ALA A 455 4.54 32.81 37.13
C ALA A 455 5.30 31.69 36.38
N ILE A 456 5.08 30.43 36.75
CA ILE A 456 5.65 29.29 36.02
C ILE A 456 5.06 29.17 34.62
N THR A 457 3.74 29.32 34.44
CA THR A 457 3.14 29.28 33.09
C THR A 457 3.59 30.43 32.20
N GLN A 458 4.04 31.57 32.73
CA GLN A 458 4.68 32.64 31.95
C GLN A 458 6.07 32.24 31.42
N TRP A 459 6.85 31.44 32.16
CA TRP A 459 8.10 30.84 31.65
C TRP A 459 7.81 29.78 30.59
N LEU A 460 6.84 28.89 30.85
CA LEU A 460 6.42 27.86 29.91
C LEU A 460 5.83 28.45 28.61
N GLY A 461 5.10 29.57 28.68
CA GLY A 461 4.64 30.33 27.53
C GLY A 461 5.78 30.87 26.66
N GLN A 462 6.95 31.14 27.24
CA GLN A 462 8.17 31.49 26.50
C GLN A 462 9.02 30.28 26.12
N LEU A 463 8.50 29.05 26.34
CA LEU A 463 9.15 27.78 26.05
C LEU A 463 10.54 27.68 26.71
N MET A 464 10.60 28.06 28.00
CA MET A 464 11.78 28.01 28.85
C MET A 464 11.47 27.37 30.20
N HIS A 465 12.48 26.73 30.80
CA HIS A 465 12.39 26.25 32.17
C HIS A 465 12.28 27.41 33.19
N PRO A 466 11.42 27.30 34.22
CA PRO A 466 11.29 28.34 35.24
C PRO A 466 12.53 28.41 36.13
N ARG A 467 12.96 29.64 36.45
CA ARG A 467 14.10 29.91 37.33
C ARG A 467 13.59 30.19 38.75
N LEU A 468 14.07 29.43 39.74
CA LEU A 468 13.73 29.57 41.15
C LEU A 468 14.93 30.03 41.98
N GLU A 469 14.73 30.94 42.92
CA GLU A 469 15.77 31.44 43.82
C GLU A 469 15.94 30.49 45.02
N PRO A 470 17.07 29.78 45.17
CA PRO A 470 17.27 28.87 46.30
C PRO A 470 17.47 29.63 47.61
N ALA A 471 16.97 29.08 48.72
CA ALA A 471 17.12 29.68 50.05
C ALA A 471 18.59 29.86 50.52
N PHE A 472 19.54 29.24 49.82
CA PHE A 472 20.99 29.35 50.06
C PHE A 472 21.74 30.21 49.02
N ALA A 473 21.05 30.89 48.10
CA ALA A 473 21.66 31.74 47.06
C ALA A 473 22.65 32.77 47.62
N GLY A 474 22.36 33.36 48.79
CA GLY A 474 23.26 34.33 49.44
C GLY A 474 24.56 33.75 50.01
N ARG A 475 24.79 32.42 49.94
CA ARG A 475 25.98 31.73 50.48
C ARG A 475 26.75 30.91 49.45
N THR A 476 26.22 30.73 48.24
CA THR A 476 26.85 30.00 47.14
C THR A 476 26.80 30.86 45.88
N HIS A 477 27.69 30.62 44.92
CA HIS A 477 27.65 31.35 43.64
C HIS A 477 26.58 30.78 42.68
N ILE A 478 25.38 30.47 43.19
CA ILE A 478 24.26 29.86 42.45
C ILE A 478 23.10 30.88 42.39
N PRO A 479 22.87 31.55 41.24
CA PRO A 479 21.88 32.62 41.13
C PRO A 479 20.44 32.11 41.00
N TYR A 480 20.24 30.89 40.48
CA TYR A 480 18.94 30.22 40.40
C TYR A 480 19.11 28.70 40.27
N LEU A 481 18.03 27.96 40.49
CA LEU A 481 17.87 26.56 40.16
C LEU A 481 16.70 26.37 39.18
N THR A 482 16.67 25.22 38.52
CA THR A 482 15.59 24.78 37.62
C THR A 482 15.08 23.41 38.07
N PRO A 483 13.79 23.06 37.85
CA PRO A 483 13.32 21.68 37.98
C PRO A 483 13.86 20.73 36.90
N ALA A 484 14.60 21.22 35.91
CA ALA A 484 15.10 20.42 34.80
C ALA A 484 16.30 19.56 35.15
N THR A 485 16.25 18.29 34.79
CA THR A 485 17.33 17.31 34.99
C THR A 485 18.11 17.11 33.68
N LEU A 486 19.44 17.01 33.77
CA LEU A 486 20.28 16.61 32.65
C LEU A 486 19.94 15.17 32.21
N VAL A 487 19.66 15.00 30.93
CA VAL A 487 19.39 13.72 30.27
C VAL A 487 20.11 13.62 28.91
N SER A 488 20.43 12.41 28.46
CA SER A 488 20.91 12.13 27.11
C SER A 488 19.78 12.10 26.08
N SER A 489 20.07 12.21 24.78
CA SER A 489 19.04 12.06 23.72
C SER A 489 18.30 10.72 23.75
N LYS A 490 18.93 9.64 24.26
CA LYS A 490 18.30 8.32 24.44
C LYS A 490 17.25 8.35 25.56
N GLU A 491 17.62 8.93 26.70
CA GLU A 491 16.72 9.15 27.83
C GLU A 491 15.56 10.11 27.42
N MET A 492 15.89 11.21 26.74
CA MET A 492 14.92 12.17 26.19
C MET A 492 13.90 11.50 25.26
N ALA A 493 14.32 10.56 24.40
CA ALA A 493 13.43 9.83 23.49
C ALA A 493 12.38 8.96 24.19
N ILE A 494 12.59 8.60 25.47
CA ILE A 494 11.58 7.93 26.31
C ILE A 494 10.55 8.96 26.82
N GLN A 495 11.02 10.11 27.29
CA GLN A 495 10.16 11.18 27.82
C GLN A 495 9.33 11.89 26.74
N LEU A 496 9.93 12.22 25.59
CA LEU A 496 9.23 12.75 24.40
C LEU A 496 8.87 11.59 23.45
N SER A 497 8.42 10.46 23.98
CA SER A 497 8.02 9.31 23.14
C SER A 497 6.75 9.63 22.33
N LEU A 498 6.73 9.17 21.09
CA LEU A 498 5.57 9.26 20.22
C LEU A 498 4.59 8.10 20.49
N PRO A 499 3.27 8.28 20.29
CA PRO A 499 2.29 7.21 20.43
C PRO A 499 2.63 6.00 19.54
N ARG A 500 2.49 4.79 20.09
CA ARG A 500 2.65 3.51 19.36
C ARG A 500 1.32 2.82 19.05
N ARG A 501 0.21 3.42 19.47
CA ARG A 501 -1.16 3.05 19.09
C ARG A 501 -1.97 4.31 18.82
N SER A 502 -3.00 4.18 17.98
CA SER A 502 -3.90 5.30 17.70
C SER A 502 -4.58 5.80 18.98
N THR A 503 -4.62 7.11 19.15
CA THR A 503 -5.27 7.80 20.26
C THR A 503 -6.51 8.54 19.74
N SER A 504 -7.17 9.36 20.58
CA SER A 504 -8.35 10.13 20.18
C SER A 504 -8.10 11.13 19.04
N THR A 505 -6.85 11.58 18.80
CA THR A 505 -6.54 12.55 17.73
C THR A 505 -5.37 12.17 16.82
N VAL A 506 -4.58 11.16 17.19
CA VAL A 506 -3.39 10.72 16.44
C VAL A 506 -3.61 9.32 15.91
N VAL A 507 -3.55 9.15 14.58
CA VAL A 507 -3.61 7.82 13.95
C VAL A 507 -2.21 7.22 13.91
N VAL A 508 -1.99 6.07 14.54
CA VAL A 508 -0.74 5.30 14.40
C VAL A 508 -1.00 4.13 13.47
N GLN A 509 -0.17 4.02 12.43
CA GLN A 509 -0.35 3.02 11.38
C GLN A 509 0.93 2.22 11.16
N ASP A 510 0.87 0.94 11.52
CA ASP A 510 1.80 -0.08 11.05
C ASP A 510 1.62 -0.22 9.52
N ALA A 511 2.70 -0.02 8.76
CA ALA A 511 2.72 -0.15 7.31
C ALA A 511 4.03 -0.77 6.80
N THR A 512 3.92 -1.77 5.93
CA THR A 512 5.08 -2.46 5.34
C THR A 512 5.64 -1.72 4.12
N ALA A 513 6.95 -1.75 3.93
CA ALA A 513 7.58 -1.26 2.71
C ALA A 513 7.26 -2.14 1.48
N PHE A 514 7.10 -1.46 0.36
CA PHE A 514 7.03 -2.02 -1.00
C PHE A 514 8.11 -1.34 -1.85
N GLY A 515 8.35 -1.86 -3.05
CA GLY A 515 9.41 -1.37 -3.91
C GLY A 515 9.29 0.12 -4.22
N ARG A 516 10.40 0.84 -4.04
CA ARG A 516 10.47 2.30 -4.21
C ARG A 516 10.69 2.73 -5.66
N LYS A 517 10.99 1.77 -6.55
CA LYS A 517 11.22 1.98 -7.98
C LYS A 517 10.93 0.68 -8.73
N VAL A 518 10.33 0.79 -9.92
CA VAL A 518 10.24 -0.34 -10.86
C VAL A 518 11.65 -0.71 -11.34
N LEU A 519 12.10 -1.93 -11.03
CA LEU A 519 13.36 -2.52 -11.45
C LEU A 519 13.10 -3.90 -12.05
N SER A 520 13.63 -4.16 -13.25
CA SER A 520 13.49 -5.44 -13.96
C SER A 520 14.84 -6.17 -13.98
N LEU A 521 14.78 -7.50 -13.86
CA LEU A 521 15.93 -8.41 -13.95
C LEU A 521 16.72 -8.24 -15.27
N ASN A 522 16.04 -7.98 -16.38
CA ASN A 522 16.59 -8.03 -17.73
C ASN A 522 16.97 -6.64 -18.29
N GLN A 523 17.39 -5.70 -17.44
CA GLN A 523 17.77 -4.34 -17.85
C GLN A 523 19.00 -4.25 -18.77
N GLN A 524 19.80 -5.32 -18.92
CA GLN A 524 21.05 -5.30 -19.72
C GLN A 524 20.91 -5.83 -21.16
N ILE A 525 19.76 -6.37 -21.58
CA ILE A 525 19.68 -7.19 -22.82
C ILE A 525 19.17 -6.40 -24.05
N HIS A 526 18.38 -5.34 -23.87
CA HIS A 526 17.78 -4.57 -24.98
C HIS A 526 18.08 -3.08 -24.86
N HIS A 527 19.21 -2.64 -25.43
CA HIS A 527 19.55 -1.21 -25.58
C HIS A 527 19.03 -0.60 -26.89
N ASP A 528 18.64 -1.42 -27.87
CA ASP A 528 18.20 -0.97 -29.21
C ASP A 528 16.69 -1.09 -29.48
N ASP A 529 15.93 -1.86 -28.69
CA ASP A 529 14.47 -1.96 -28.84
C ASP A 529 13.76 -0.88 -28.02
N ILE A 530 12.96 -0.05 -28.71
CA ILE A 530 12.09 0.95 -28.07
C ILE A 530 10.95 0.21 -27.34
N ARG A 531 11.14 -0.11 -26.06
CA ARG A 531 10.08 -0.68 -25.22
C ARG A 531 8.87 0.24 -25.21
N ARG A 532 7.73 -0.28 -25.67
CA ARG A 532 6.43 0.40 -25.60
C ARG A 532 5.97 0.36 -24.15
N THR A 533 5.70 1.51 -23.54
CA THR A 533 5.23 1.57 -22.14
C THR A 533 3.96 2.39 -22.00
N ILE A 534 3.19 2.10 -20.95
CA ILE A 534 2.03 2.90 -20.54
C ILE A 534 2.17 3.31 -19.07
N GLU A 535 1.86 4.57 -18.78
CA GLU A 535 1.82 5.11 -17.42
C GLU A 535 0.50 4.71 -16.74
N LEU A 536 0.60 3.99 -15.62
CA LEU A 536 -0.56 3.62 -14.79
C LEU A 536 -0.85 4.64 -13.68
N GLY A 537 0.20 5.29 -13.16
CA GLY A 537 0.11 6.20 -12.03
C GLY A 537 1.47 6.44 -11.37
N LYS A 538 1.45 6.89 -10.12
CA LYS A 538 2.65 7.28 -9.35
C LYS A 538 3.01 6.24 -8.29
N ILE A 539 4.30 6.07 -8.01
CA ILE A 539 4.75 5.22 -6.90
C ILE A 539 4.28 5.82 -5.57
N ARG A 540 3.67 4.99 -4.72
CA ARG A 540 3.30 5.35 -3.36
C ARG A 540 4.18 4.57 -2.40
N HIS A 541 4.89 5.23 -1.50
CA HIS A 541 5.73 4.57 -0.50
C HIS A 541 5.35 5.03 0.90
N LEU A 542 5.04 4.08 1.80
CA LEU A 542 4.64 4.32 3.19
C LEU A 542 3.66 5.49 3.30
N TRP A 543 2.50 5.41 2.64
CA TRP A 543 1.46 6.46 2.64
C TRP A 543 1.79 7.82 1.99
N THR A 544 2.99 8.04 1.45
CA THR A 544 3.35 9.20 0.63
C THR A 544 3.29 8.86 -0.86
N ASP A 545 2.63 9.70 -1.66
CA ASP A 545 2.72 9.60 -3.12
C ASP A 545 4.00 10.30 -3.60
N LEU A 546 4.87 9.58 -4.30
CA LEU A 546 6.15 10.06 -4.81
C LEU A 546 6.00 10.55 -6.26
N SER A 547 7.03 11.21 -6.80
CA SER A 547 7.00 11.77 -8.16
C SER A 547 7.24 10.75 -9.28
N GLN A 548 7.82 9.59 -8.97
CA GLN A 548 8.19 8.55 -9.94
C GLN A 548 6.96 7.85 -10.53
N ASP A 549 7.01 7.57 -11.82
CA ASP A 549 5.96 6.86 -12.55
C ASP A 549 6.04 5.34 -12.37
N VAL A 550 4.87 4.71 -12.28
CA VAL A 550 4.69 3.28 -12.50
C VAL A 550 4.35 3.09 -13.98
N GLN A 551 5.36 2.70 -14.75
CA GLN A 551 5.21 2.37 -16.16
C GLN A 551 5.12 0.84 -16.33
N LEU A 552 4.10 0.38 -17.04
CA LEU A 552 3.96 -1.01 -17.46
C LEU A 552 4.60 -1.18 -18.84
N ASP A 553 5.35 -2.28 -19.02
CA ASP A 553 5.72 -2.76 -20.35
C ASP A 553 4.44 -3.24 -21.06
N LEU A 554 4.15 -2.64 -22.21
CA LEU A 554 2.93 -2.88 -22.96
C LEU A 554 2.96 -4.26 -23.61
N ASP A 555 4.13 -4.72 -24.07
CA ASP A 555 4.25 -6.00 -24.77
C ASP A 555 4.13 -7.19 -23.81
N GLN A 556 4.50 -6.99 -22.53
CA GLN A 556 4.22 -7.96 -21.47
C GLN A 556 2.73 -8.12 -21.11
N LEU A 557 1.84 -7.19 -21.53
CA LEU A 557 0.38 -7.34 -21.36
C LEU A 557 -0.20 -8.47 -22.25
N SER A 558 0.54 -8.91 -23.29
CA SER A 558 0.22 -10.13 -24.03
C SER A 558 0.22 -11.36 -23.12
N GLY A 559 1.08 -11.38 -22.08
CA GLY A 559 1.06 -12.35 -20.99
C GLY A 559 -0.08 -12.16 -19.99
N HIS A 560 -1.07 -11.34 -20.31
CA HIS A 560 -2.33 -11.09 -19.60
C HIS A 560 -2.17 -10.37 -18.24
N THR A 561 -3.26 -9.75 -17.81
CA THR A 561 -3.35 -8.89 -16.62
C THR A 561 -4.51 -9.32 -15.73
N LEU A 562 -4.24 -9.52 -14.44
CA LEU A 562 -5.27 -9.64 -13.40
C LEU A 562 -5.49 -8.27 -12.76
N VAL A 563 -6.72 -7.74 -12.81
CA VAL A 563 -7.12 -6.52 -12.09
C VAL A 563 -8.18 -6.91 -11.06
N THR A 564 -7.86 -6.79 -9.78
CA THR A 564 -8.75 -7.28 -8.73
C THR A 564 -8.86 -6.35 -7.53
N GLY A 565 -10.02 -6.37 -6.88
CA GLY A 565 -10.29 -5.55 -5.70
C GLY A 565 -11.78 -5.46 -5.36
N SER A 566 -12.06 -5.31 -4.07
CA SER A 566 -13.41 -5.12 -3.53
C SER A 566 -14.17 -3.98 -4.20
N THR A 567 -15.51 -4.04 -4.17
CA THR A 567 -16.37 -2.94 -4.66
C THR A 567 -15.96 -1.59 -4.05
N GLY A 568 -15.82 -0.57 -4.90
CA GLY A 568 -15.35 0.78 -4.49
C GLY A 568 -13.84 0.93 -4.29
N SER A 569 -13.02 -0.09 -4.55
CA SER A 569 -11.55 0.00 -4.49
C SER A 569 -10.93 0.82 -5.64
N GLY A 570 -11.60 0.87 -6.79
CA GLY A 570 -11.15 1.59 -7.99
C GLY A 570 -10.99 0.74 -9.25
N LYS A 571 -11.34 -0.56 -9.22
CA LYS A 571 -11.16 -1.52 -10.34
C LYS A 571 -11.52 -0.95 -11.71
N SER A 572 -12.75 -0.47 -11.89
CA SER A 572 -13.21 0.06 -13.19
C SER A 572 -12.41 1.30 -13.64
N ASN A 573 -12.04 2.21 -12.72
CA ASN A 573 -11.17 3.36 -13.04
C ASN A 573 -9.81 2.91 -13.58
N THR A 574 -9.21 1.88 -12.96
CA THR A 574 -7.96 1.28 -13.43
C THR A 574 -8.11 0.75 -14.85
N VAL A 575 -9.19 0.03 -15.15
CA VAL A 575 -9.43 -0.51 -16.50
C VAL A 575 -9.73 0.63 -17.50
N TYR A 576 -10.50 1.66 -17.15
CA TYR A 576 -10.72 2.83 -18.02
C TYR A 576 -9.40 3.54 -18.35
N SER A 577 -8.53 3.74 -17.35
CA SER A 577 -7.21 4.34 -17.55
C SER A 577 -6.31 3.47 -18.43
N LEU A 578 -6.39 2.13 -18.34
CA LEU A 578 -5.66 1.24 -19.23
C LEU A 578 -6.21 1.30 -20.66
N LEU A 579 -7.52 1.25 -20.85
CA LEU A 579 -8.18 1.31 -22.16
C LEU A 579 -7.89 2.63 -22.90
N ASP A 580 -7.93 3.77 -22.19
CA ASP A 580 -7.56 5.08 -22.75
C ASP A 580 -6.08 5.11 -23.21
N LYS A 581 -5.16 4.58 -22.41
CA LYS A 581 -3.74 4.49 -22.79
C LYS A 581 -3.51 3.54 -23.98
N LEU A 582 -4.23 2.42 -24.05
CA LEU A 582 -4.20 1.49 -25.18
C LEU A 582 -4.75 2.15 -26.46
N HIS A 583 -5.88 2.85 -26.37
CA HIS A 583 -6.47 3.61 -27.46
C HIS A 583 -5.54 4.72 -27.97
N GLN A 584 -4.86 5.46 -27.08
CA GLN A 584 -3.82 6.44 -27.43
C GLN A 584 -2.64 5.81 -28.19
N GLN A 585 -2.28 4.56 -27.85
CA GLN A 585 -1.26 3.77 -28.56
C GLN A 585 -1.82 3.03 -29.80
N ARG A 586 -3.08 3.26 -30.18
CA ARG A 586 -3.80 2.64 -31.31
C ARG A 586 -3.89 1.11 -31.22
N ILE A 587 -4.02 0.58 -30.01
CA ILE A 587 -4.23 -0.85 -29.78
C ILE A 587 -5.74 -1.09 -29.66
N PRO A 588 -6.36 -1.84 -30.59
CA PRO A 588 -7.77 -2.15 -30.52
C PRO A 588 -8.11 -3.00 -29.30
N PHE A 589 -9.33 -2.86 -28.79
CA PHE A 589 -9.81 -3.62 -27.63
C PHE A 589 -11.23 -4.16 -27.79
N LEU A 590 -11.51 -5.26 -27.10
CA LEU A 590 -12.85 -5.82 -26.90
C LEU A 590 -13.18 -5.78 -25.40
N VAL A 591 -14.21 -5.05 -24.99
CA VAL A 591 -14.74 -5.14 -23.62
C VAL A 591 -15.97 -6.03 -23.59
N ILE A 592 -15.96 -7.09 -22.78
CA ILE A 592 -17.14 -7.91 -22.50
C ILE A 592 -17.63 -7.58 -21.09
N GLU A 593 -18.76 -6.88 -21.01
CA GLU A 593 -19.29 -6.25 -19.79
C GLU A 593 -20.61 -6.92 -19.37
N PRO A 594 -20.59 -7.87 -18.40
CA PRO A 594 -21.77 -8.65 -18.03
C PRO A 594 -22.65 -8.02 -16.95
N ALA A 595 -22.17 -7.04 -16.19
CA ALA A 595 -22.80 -6.63 -14.95
C ALA A 595 -23.55 -5.30 -15.03
N LYS A 596 -22.82 -4.18 -15.11
CA LYS A 596 -23.34 -2.83 -14.90
C LYS A 596 -23.60 -2.08 -16.21
N GLY A 597 -22.88 -2.43 -17.27
CA GLY A 597 -22.93 -1.73 -18.55
C GLY A 597 -22.23 -0.37 -18.48
N GLU A 598 -21.27 -0.17 -17.58
CA GLU A 598 -20.66 1.14 -17.30
C GLU A 598 -19.75 1.63 -18.43
N TYR A 599 -18.99 0.73 -19.08
CA TYR A 599 -18.02 1.05 -20.12
C TYR A 599 -18.58 1.85 -21.31
N LYS A 600 -19.82 1.59 -21.75
CA LYS A 600 -20.45 2.34 -22.86
C LYS A 600 -20.70 3.81 -22.53
N HIS A 601 -20.82 4.17 -21.25
CA HIS A 601 -21.00 5.53 -20.77
C HIS A 601 -19.68 6.29 -20.59
N VAL A 602 -18.56 5.57 -20.63
CA VAL A 602 -17.21 6.10 -20.40
C VAL A 602 -16.43 6.17 -21.71
N VAL A 603 -16.22 5.04 -22.39
CA VAL A 603 -15.45 4.98 -23.65
C VAL A 603 -16.33 4.75 -24.89
N GLY A 604 -17.58 4.35 -24.73
CA GLY A 604 -18.52 4.13 -25.84
C GLY A 604 -18.97 5.39 -26.60
N GLN A 605 -18.54 6.60 -26.18
CA GLN A 605 -18.81 7.86 -26.87
C GLN A 605 -17.78 8.18 -27.96
N HIS A 606 -16.63 7.49 -27.97
CA HIS A 606 -15.60 7.67 -29.00
C HIS A 606 -16.13 7.18 -30.36
N PRO A 607 -15.89 7.93 -31.46
CA PRO A 607 -16.54 7.68 -32.76
C PRO A 607 -16.08 6.37 -33.45
N ASP A 608 -14.95 5.82 -33.04
CA ASP A 608 -14.38 4.55 -33.49
C ASP A 608 -14.70 3.36 -32.57
N VAL A 609 -15.44 3.59 -31.47
CA VAL A 609 -15.87 2.53 -30.54
C VAL A 609 -17.29 2.07 -30.88
N ARG A 610 -17.45 0.78 -31.20
CA ARG A 610 -18.75 0.16 -31.50
C ARG A 610 -19.36 -0.45 -30.23
N VAL A 611 -20.60 -0.08 -29.91
CA VAL A 611 -21.33 -0.64 -28.76
C VAL A 611 -22.40 -1.62 -29.22
N LEU A 612 -22.12 -2.90 -28.99
CA LEU A 612 -22.99 -4.05 -29.22
C LEU A 612 -23.69 -4.44 -27.91
N GLY A 613 -24.90 -4.98 -28.01
CA GLY A 613 -25.64 -5.46 -26.84
C GLY A 613 -26.90 -6.23 -27.25
N THR A 614 -27.76 -6.53 -26.28
CA THR A 614 -28.87 -7.48 -26.46
C THR A 614 -30.23 -6.84 -26.77
N ASN A 615 -30.30 -5.52 -26.90
CA ASN A 615 -31.56 -4.80 -27.10
C ASN A 615 -31.42 -3.65 -28.11
N SER A 616 -32.01 -3.82 -29.28
CA SER A 616 -31.96 -2.90 -30.42
C SER A 616 -32.54 -1.50 -30.19
N LYS A 617 -33.19 -1.24 -29.04
CA LYS A 617 -33.60 0.11 -28.61
C LYS A 617 -32.48 0.91 -27.94
N PHE A 618 -31.44 0.24 -27.42
CA PHE A 618 -30.42 0.86 -26.55
C PHE A 618 -28.99 0.69 -27.08
N THR A 619 -28.74 -0.28 -27.96
CA THR A 619 -27.44 -0.56 -28.59
C THR A 619 -27.65 -1.11 -30.00
N GLU A 620 -26.58 -1.21 -30.78
CA GLU A 620 -26.57 -2.13 -31.92
C GLU A 620 -26.71 -3.58 -31.38
N LEU A 621 -27.35 -4.46 -32.14
CA LEU A 621 -27.59 -5.83 -31.68
C LEU A 621 -26.34 -6.68 -31.93
N LEU A 622 -25.82 -7.30 -30.87
CA LEU A 622 -24.83 -8.38 -31.01
C LEU A 622 -25.46 -9.51 -31.81
N ARG A 623 -24.85 -9.88 -32.93
CA ARG A 623 -25.26 -11.04 -33.75
C ARG A 623 -24.05 -11.91 -34.00
N ILE A 624 -24.10 -13.14 -33.51
CA ILE A 624 -23.02 -14.12 -33.59
C ILE A 624 -23.61 -15.49 -33.91
N ASN A 625 -23.00 -16.26 -34.81
CA ASN A 625 -23.35 -17.66 -34.94
C ASN A 625 -22.37 -18.50 -34.08
N PRO A 626 -22.85 -19.23 -33.06
CA PRO A 626 -22.01 -20.13 -32.26
C PRO A 626 -21.32 -21.21 -33.11
N PHE A 627 -21.94 -21.63 -34.22
CA PHE A 627 -21.54 -22.79 -35.03
C PHE A 627 -20.75 -22.40 -36.28
N SER A 628 -20.35 -21.14 -36.44
CA SER A 628 -19.47 -20.73 -37.53
C SER A 628 -18.03 -20.56 -37.04
N PHE A 629 -17.12 -21.13 -37.81
CA PHE A 629 -15.69 -21.15 -37.54
C PHE A 629 -14.89 -20.69 -38.79
N PRO A 630 -13.64 -20.23 -38.62
CA PRO A 630 -12.82 -19.78 -39.74
C PRO A 630 -12.37 -20.94 -40.64
N PRO A 631 -12.15 -20.74 -41.96
CA PRO A 631 -11.89 -21.80 -42.93
C PRO A 631 -10.77 -22.80 -42.61
N GLN A 632 -9.72 -22.40 -41.88
CA GLN A 632 -8.64 -23.31 -41.45
C GLN A 632 -9.00 -24.18 -40.24
N THR A 633 -10.09 -23.89 -39.52
CA THR A 633 -10.52 -24.69 -38.36
C THR A 633 -11.31 -25.93 -38.80
N HIS A 634 -10.97 -27.09 -38.24
CA HIS A 634 -11.71 -28.33 -38.52
C HIS A 634 -12.99 -28.43 -37.68
N VAL A 635 -14.10 -28.88 -38.28
CA VAL A 635 -15.42 -28.97 -37.61
C VAL A 635 -15.39 -29.73 -36.28
N TYR A 636 -14.67 -30.85 -36.20
CA TYR A 636 -14.47 -31.59 -34.94
C TYR A 636 -13.79 -30.76 -33.84
N GLU A 637 -12.75 -29.98 -34.16
CA GLU A 637 -12.06 -29.14 -33.17
C GLU A 637 -12.99 -28.06 -32.60
N HIS A 638 -13.74 -27.40 -33.49
CA HIS A 638 -14.69 -26.37 -33.10
C HIS A 638 -15.81 -26.95 -32.23
N ILE A 639 -16.37 -28.12 -32.58
CA ILE A 639 -17.39 -28.79 -31.75
C ILE A 639 -16.84 -29.19 -30.38
N ASP A 640 -15.59 -29.67 -30.28
CA ASP A 640 -15.00 -30.01 -28.99
C ASP A 640 -14.82 -28.76 -28.10
N ARG A 641 -14.32 -27.65 -28.65
CA ARG A 641 -14.27 -26.34 -27.95
C ARG A 641 -15.66 -25.87 -27.52
N LEU A 642 -16.68 -25.99 -28.38
CA LEU A 642 -18.05 -25.64 -28.02
C LEU A 642 -18.55 -26.46 -26.83
N VAL A 643 -18.36 -27.79 -26.85
CA VAL A 643 -18.76 -28.68 -25.75
C VAL A 643 -18.08 -28.30 -24.43
N GLU A 644 -16.82 -27.89 -24.45
CA GLU A 644 -16.12 -27.34 -23.27
C GLU A 644 -16.81 -26.08 -22.74
N VAL A 645 -17.14 -25.10 -23.59
CA VAL A 645 -17.89 -23.90 -23.15
C VAL A 645 -19.28 -24.25 -22.63
N PHE A 646 -19.99 -25.22 -23.22
CA PHE A 646 -21.26 -25.69 -22.64
C PHE A 646 -21.08 -26.36 -21.28
N ASN A 647 -20.00 -27.12 -21.04
CA ASN A 647 -19.67 -27.68 -19.70
C ASN A 647 -19.34 -26.57 -18.67
N VAL A 648 -18.71 -25.48 -19.12
CA VAL A 648 -18.46 -24.28 -18.29
C VAL A 648 -19.75 -23.53 -17.97
N CYS A 649 -20.71 -23.48 -18.89
CA CYS A 649 -21.91 -22.64 -18.74
C CYS A 649 -23.11 -23.38 -18.10
N TRP A 650 -23.28 -24.67 -18.39
CA TRP A 650 -24.39 -25.49 -17.91
C TRP A 650 -23.90 -26.63 -17.00
N PRO A 651 -24.55 -26.87 -15.85
CA PRO A 651 -24.29 -28.08 -15.07
C PRO A 651 -24.77 -29.31 -15.85
N MET A 652 -23.81 -30.00 -16.48
CA MET A 652 -24.01 -31.27 -17.19
C MET A 652 -23.45 -32.43 -16.36
N TYR A 653 -24.06 -33.61 -16.52
CA TYR A 653 -23.67 -34.84 -15.83
C TYR A 653 -23.90 -36.06 -16.72
N ALA A 654 -23.25 -37.19 -16.36
CA ALA A 654 -23.35 -38.45 -17.08
C ALA A 654 -23.16 -38.29 -18.61
N ALA A 655 -24.11 -38.75 -19.41
CA ALA A 655 -24.01 -38.77 -20.87
C ALA A 655 -24.35 -37.43 -21.56
N MET A 656 -24.72 -36.37 -20.82
CA MET A 656 -25.17 -35.10 -21.42
C MET A 656 -24.18 -34.47 -22.42
N PRO A 657 -22.86 -34.39 -22.15
CA PRO A 657 -21.92 -33.78 -23.10
C PRO A 657 -21.79 -34.60 -24.39
N ALA A 658 -21.86 -35.94 -24.30
CA ALA A 658 -21.79 -36.83 -25.45
C ALA A 658 -23.06 -36.74 -26.32
N ILE A 659 -24.24 -36.66 -25.69
CA ILE A 659 -25.53 -36.43 -26.38
C ILE A 659 -25.52 -35.08 -27.11
N LEU A 660 -25.02 -34.03 -26.45
CA LEU A 660 -24.89 -32.70 -27.02
C LEU A 660 -23.91 -32.69 -28.22
N LYS A 661 -22.78 -33.39 -28.11
CA LYS A 661 -21.80 -33.55 -29.20
C LYS A 661 -22.40 -34.28 -30.42
N ASP A 662 -23.11 -35.39 -30.23
CA ASP A 662 -23.79 -36.11 -31.32
C ASP A 662 -24.85 -35.22 -32.01
N ALA A 663 -25.67 -34.50 -31.21
CA ALA A 663 -26.65 -33.57 -31.75
C ALA A 663 -26.01 -32.43 -32.57
N MET A 664 -24.85 -31.90 -32.15
CA MET A 664 -24.09 -30.91 -32.92
C MET A 664 -23.58 -31.49 -34.23
N LEU A 665 -22.93 -32.66 -34.21
CA LEU A 665 -22.39 -33.33 -35.39
C LEU A 665 -23.48 -33.55 -36.46
N ARG A 666 -24.63 -34.11 -36.05
CA ARG A 666 -25.80 -34.29 -36.93
C ARG A 666 -26.39 -32.97 -37.43
N SER A 667 -26.23 -31.88 -36.69
CA SER A 667 -26.67 -30.55 -37.15
C SER A 667 -25.82 -30.07 -38.33
N TYR A 668 -24.50 -30.30 -38.30
CA TYR A 668 -23.62 -30.01 -39.45
C TYR A 668 -23.91 -30.91 -40.65
N GLU A 669 -24.11 -32.22 -40.44
CA GLU A 669 -24.52 -33.15 -41.51
C GLU A 669 -25.85 -32.73 -42.15
N ALA A 670 -26.84 -32.34 -41.34
CA ALA A 670 -28.12 -31.80 -41.80
C ALA A 670 -27.97 -30.45 -42.55
N CYS A 671 -26.89 -29.72 -42.33
CA CYS A 671 -26.50 -28.52 -43.09
C CYS A 671 -25.63 -28.84 -44.33
N GLY A 672 -25.43 -30.11 -44.68
CA GLY A 672 -24.70 -30.53 -45.87
C GLY A 672 -23.18 -30.54 -45.73
N TRP A 673 -22.65 -30.55 -44.50
CA TRP A 673 -21.22 -30.70 -44.23
C TRP A 673 -20.79 -32.17 -44.24
N ASN A 674 -19.65 -32.44 -44.89
CA ASN A 674 -18.90 -33.67 -44.71
C ASN A 674 -17.92 -33.47 -43.54
N LEU A 675 -18.18 -34.20 -42.45
CA LEU A 675 -17.42 -34.06 -41.21
C LEU A 675 -15.98 -34.55 -41.30
N ASN A 676 -15.66 -35.50 -42.20
CA ASN A 676 -14.32 -36.08 -42.31
C ASN A 676 -13.33 -35.15 -43.03
N ASP A 677 -13.82 -34.42 -44.04
CA ASP A 677 -13.03 -33.49 -44.84
C ASP A 677 -13.23 -32.02 -44.38
N SER A 678 -14.09 -31.78 -43.38
CA SER A 678 -14.52 -30.45 -42.91
C SER A 678 -14.92 -29.48 -44.04
N THR A 679 -15.65 -29.99 -45.02
CA THR A 679 -16.11 -29.22 -46.20
C THR A 679 -17.62 -29.32 -46.39
N THR A 680 -18.22 -28.30 -47.00
CA THR A 680 -19.63 -28.32 -47.43
C THR A 680 -19.73 -28.45 -48.94
N SER A 681 -20.71 -29.21 -49.42
CA SER A 681 -21.01 -29.33 -50.87
C SER A 681 -21.84 -28.15 -51.41
N TYR A 682 -22.17 -27.18 -50.56
CA TYR A 682 -23.09 -26.07 -50.85
C TYR A 682 -22.39 -24.71 -50.65
N LEU A 683 -23.04 -23.74 -49.98
CA LEU A 683 -22.43 -22.44 -49.68
C LEU A 683 -21.49 -22.54 -48.47
N PRO A 684 -20.21 -22.12 -48.56
CA PRO A 684 -19.27 -22.11 -47.43
C PRO A 684 -19.72 -21.33 -46.19
N SER A 685 -20.68 -20.41 -46.34
CA SER A 685 -21.26 -19.62 -45.24
C SER A 685 -22.42 -20.31 -44.51
N LEU A 686 -22.85 -21.50 -44.93
CA LEU A 686 -24.03 -22.16 -44.36
C LEU A 686 -23.64 -23.02 -43.16
N PHE A 687 -23.73 -22.42 -41.98
CA PHE A 687 -23.50 -23.08 -40.69
C PHE A 687 -24.82 -23.37 -39.96
N PRO A 688 -24.87 -24.38 -39.07
CA PRO A 688 -26.03 -24.62 -38.21
C PRO A 688 -26.40 -23.42 -37.33
N THR A 689 -27.59 -23.48 -36.73
CA THR A 689 -28.04 -22.56 -35.69
C THR A 689 -28.56 -23.34 -34.47
N PHE A 690 -28.89 -22.65 -33.37
CA PHE A 690 -29.54 -23.29 -32.22
C PHE A 690 -30.91 -23.91 -32.58
N ALA A 691 -31.58 -23.44 -33.63
CA ALA A 691 -32.84 -24.04 -34.10
C ALA A 691 -32.59 -25.43 -34.73
N ASP A 692 -31.52 -25.58 -35.51
CA ASP A 692 -31.13 -26.86 -36.08
C ASP A 692 -30.65 -27.82 -34.98
N LEU A 693 -29.84 -27.33 -34.02
CA LEU A 693 -29.41 -28.12 -32.86
C LEU A 693 -30.59 -28.60 -32.01
N LEU A 694 -31.63 -27.77 -31.82
CA LEU A 694 -32.82 -28.17 -31.06
C LEU A 694 -33.51 -29.39 -31.68
N VAL A 695 -33.71 -29.37 -33.01
CA VAL A 695 -34.32 -30.48 -33.75
C VAL A 695 -33.48 -31.75 -33.66
N GLN A 696 -32.16 -31.64 -33.89
CA GLN A 696 -31.28 -32.82 -33.83
C GLN A 696 -31.15 -33.38 -32.41
N LEU A 697 -31.14 -32.53 -31.39
CA LEU A 697 -31.07 -32.95 -29.99
C LEU A 697 -32.32 -33.74 -29.56
N GLU A 698 -33.51 -33.30 -29.96
CA GLU A 698 -34.76 -34.03 -29.72
C GLU A 698 -34.73 -35.42 -30.38
N LEU A 699 -34.28 -35.51 -31.65
CA LEU A 699 -34.11 -36.77 -32.38
C LEU A 699 -33.07 -37.72 -31.75
N VAL A 700 -31.92 -37.21 -31.32
CA VAL A 700 -30.86 -38.01 -30.67
C VAL A 700 -31.36 -38.61 -29.36
N ILE A 701 -32.05 -37.81 -28.53
CA ILE A 701 -32.62 -38.30 -27.26
C ILE A 701 -33.70 -39.35 -27.52
N GLU A 702 -34.59 -39.13 -28.48
CA GLU A 702 -35.64 -40.09 -28.84
C GLU A 702 -35.07 -41.42 -29.37
N GLN A 703 -34.08 -41.37 -30.25
CA GLN A 703 -33.43 -42.55 -30.86
C GLN A 703 -32.49 -43.31 -29.91
N SER A 704 -32.02 -42.68 -28.83
CA SER A 704 -31.07 -43.29 -27.89
C SER A 704 -31.60 -44.55 -27.20
N ALA A 705 -30.70 -45.44 -26.78
CA ALA A 705 -31.04 -46.68 -26.06
C ALA A 705 -31.30 -46.49 -24.55
N TYR A 706 -31.44 -45.24 -24.07
CA TYR A 706 -31.64 -44.94 -22.65
C TYR A 706 -33.06 -45.25 -22.16
N SER A 707 -33.22 -45.42 -20.84
CA SER A 707 -34.52 -45.58 -20.19
C SER A 707 -35.41 -44.34 -20.43
N ALA A 708 -36.73 -44.52 -20.39
CA ALA A 708 -37.68 -43.41 -20.53
C ALA A 708 -37.48 -42.31 -19.48
N GLU A 709 -37.08 -42.69 -18.26
CA GLU A 709 -36.71 -41.75 -17.18
C GLU A 709 -35.47 -40.92 -17.56
N ASN A 710 -34.40 -41.55 -18.04
CA ASN A 710 -33.20 -40.84 -18.48
C ASN A 710 -33.48 -39.93 -19.69
N LYS A 711 -34.29 -40.38 -20.65
CA LYS A 711 -34.75 -39.53 -21.77
C LYS A 711 -35.51 -38.31 -21.26
N SER A 712 -36.45 -38.49 -20.33
CA SER A 712 -37.21 -37.39 -19.70
C SER A 712 -36.28 -36.39 -18.99
N ASN A 713 -35.31 -36.90 -18.22
CA ASN A 713 -34.32 -36.08 -17.51
C ASN A 713 -33.42 -35.28 -18.47
N TYR A 714 -32.93 -35.90 -19.55
CA TYR A 714 -32.12 -35.22 -20.56
C TYR A 714 -32.94 -34.19 -21.36
N THR A 715 -34.20 -34.48 -21.70
CA THR A 715 -35.12 -33.51 -22.31
C THR A 715 -35.33 -32.31 -21.38
N GLY A 716 -35.64 -32.55 -20.09
CA GLY A 716 -35.81 -31.49 -19.11
C GLY A 716 -34.58 -30.58 -18.98
N ALA A 717 -33.38 -31.16 -18.97
CA ALA A 717 -32.12 -30.45 -18.68
C ALA A 717 -31.39 -29.83 -19.88
N LEU A 718 -31.49 -30.43 -21.08
CA LEU A 718 -30.81 -29.94 -22.30
C LEU A 718 -31.78 -29.26 -23.28
N VAL A 719 -32.88 -29.93 -23.65
CA VAL A 719 -33.82 -29.40 -24.67
C VAL A 719 -34.43 -28.08 -24.20
N THR A 720 -34.81 -27.96 -22.92
CA THR A 720 -35.29 -26.69 -22.33
C THR A 720 -34.27 -25.55 -22.45
N ARG A 721 -32.97 -25.83 -22.25
CA ARG A 721 -31.89 -24.83 -22.34
C ARG A 721 -31.63 -24.41 -23.79
N VAL A 722 -31.50 -25.37 -24.72
CA VAL A 722 -31.32 -25.07 -26.15
C VAL A 722 -32.52 -24.31 -26.71
N ARG A 723 -33.75 -24.70 -26.35
CA ARG A 723 -34.98 -23.99 -26.73
C ARG A 723 -35.04 -22.56 -26.18
N SER A 724 -34.42 -22.28 -25.04
CA SER A 724 -34.25 -20.92 -24.51
C SER A 724 -33.29 -20.06 -25.36
N MET A 725 -32.35 -20.69 -26.09
CA MET A 725 -31.44 -19.96 -26.99
C MET A 725 -32.10 -19.62 -28.35
N VAL A 726 -33.11 -20.38 -28.76
CA VAL A 726 -33.88 -20.13 -30.01
C VAL A 726 -34.92 -19.02 -29.83
N ASN A 727 -35.42 -18.80 -28.62
CA ASN A 727 -36.55 -17.92 -28.35
C ASN A 727 -36.15 -16.50 -27.91
N GLY A 728 -37.04 -15.54 -28.16
CA GLY A 728 -36.93 -14.16 -27.64
C GLY A 728 -35.68 -13.42 -28.12
N LEU A 729 -35.02 -12.68 -27.21
CA LEU A 729 -33.81 -11.93 -27.53
C LEU A 729 -32.62 -12.84 -27.90
N ASN A 730 -32.54 -14.04 -27.32
CA ASN A 730 -31.45 -14.98 -27.62
C ASN A 730 -31.48 -15.42 -29.08
N GLY A 731 -32.66 -15.72 -29.62
CA GLY A 731 -32.82 -16.08 -31.04
C GLY A 731 -32.50 -14.94 -32.02
N LEU A 732 -32.52 -13.68 -31.56
CA LEU A 732 -32.09 -12.53 -32.36
C LEU A 732 -30.56 -12.32 -32.30
N ILE A 733 -29.90 -12.79 -31.23
CA ILE A 733 -28.45 -12.70 -31.03
C ILE A 733 -27.74 -13.88 -31.70
N PHE A 734 -28.28 -15.09 -31.56
CA PHE A 734 -27.73 -16.31 -32.13
C PHE A 734 -28.31 -16.58 -33.52
N SER A 735 -27.92 -15.73 -34.48
CA SER A 735 -28.44 -15.70 -35.85
C SER A 735 -27.39 -16.08 -36.89
N ALA A 736 -27.82 -16.65 -38.01
CA ALA A 736 -26.95 -16.92 -39.16
C ALA A 736 -26.41 -15.65 -39.86
N ASP A 737 -27.09 -14.51 -39.74
CA ASP A 737 -26.61 -13.19 -40.18
C ASP A 737 -25.75 -12.52 -39.08
N GLU A 738 -24.57 -13.09 -38.86
CA GLU A 738 -23.63 -12.63 -37.83
C GLU A 738 -22.80 -11.40 -38.23
N ILE A 739 -22.24 -10.74 -37.23
CA ILE A 739 -21.22 -9.69 -37.41
C ILE A 739 -19.91 -10.36 -37.81
N ASN A 740 -19.20 -9.77 -38.78
CA ASN A 740 -17.91 -10.28 -39.23
C ASN A 740 -16.87 -10.22 -38.10
N ASN A 741 -16.10 -11.29 -37.91
CA ASN A 741 -15.01 -11.37 -36.94
C ASN A 741 -14.02 -10.19 -37.04
N THR A 742 -13.74 -9.67 -38.24
CA THR A 742 -12.89 -8.47 -38.43
C THR A 742 -13.46 -7.21 -37.77
N GLU A 743 -14.79 -7.02 -37.83
CA GLU A 743 -15.48 -5.90 -37.19
C GLU A 743 -15.64 -6.09 -35.67
N LEU A 744 -15.50 -7.32 -35.19
CA LEU A 744 -15.70 -7.70 -33.78
C LEU A 744 -14.38 -7.76 -32.99
N PHE A 745 -13.27 -8.13 -33.64
CA PHE A 745 -11.99 -8.42 -32.98
C PHE A 745 -10.81 -7.55 -33.43
N ASP A 746 -10.91 -6.76 -34.52
CA ASP A 746 -9.80 -5.88 -34.96
C ASP A 746 -10.11 -4.37 -34.79
N HIS A 747 -11.24 -4.05 -34.15
CA HIS A 747 -11.72 -2.70 -33.90
C HIS A 747 -12.03 -2.51 -32.41
N ASN A 748 -12.22 -1.26 -31.97
CA ASN A 748 -12.64 -0.99 -30.59
C ASN A 748 -14.12 -1.36 -30.41
N VAL A 749 -14.41 -2.38 -29.61
CA VAL A 749 -15.77 -2.92 -29.42
C VAL A 749 -16.09 -3.06 -27.93
N ILE A 750 -17.34 -2.72 -27.58
CA ILE A 750 -17.94 -3.03 -26.28
C ILE A 750 -19.12 -3.96 -26.51
N VAL A 751 -19.13 -5.11 -25.85
CA VAL A 751 -20.26 -6.04 -25.77
C VAL A 751 -20.91 -5.90 -24.40
N ASP A 752 -22.03 -5.18 -24.36
CA ASP A 752 -22.82 -4.94 -23.15
C ASP A 752 -23.89 -6.03 -22.94
N LEU A 753 -23.66 -6.89 -21.96
CA LEU A 753 -24.56 -7.96 -21.53
C LEU A 753 -25.28 -7.63 -20.21
N SER A 754 -25.17 -6.40 -19.68
CA SER A 754 -25.82 -5.97 -18.43
C SER A 754 -27.34 -6.19 -18.43
N ARG A 755 -27.97 -6.15 -19.60
CA ARG A 755 -29.42 -6.37 -19.79
C ARG A 755 -29.84 -7.83 -19.88
N VAL A 756 -28.89 -8.78 -19.89
CA VAL A 756 -29.19 -10.23 -19.86
C VAL A 756 -29.55 -10.63 -18.43
N GLY A 757 -30.70 -11.30 -18.25
CA GLY A 757 -31.15 -11.71 -16.91
C GLY A 757 -30.50 -13.01 -16.41
N SER A 758 -30.21 -13.95 -17.30
CA SER A 758 -29.66 -15.27 -16.94
C SER A 758 -28.13 -15.25 -16.83
N GLN A 759 -27.62 -15.71 -15.69
CA GLN A 759 -26.19 -15.95 -15.47
C GLN A 759 -25.62 -16.94 -16.49
N GLU A 760 -26.29 -18.08 -16.70
CA GLU A 760 -25.86 -19.12 -17.66
C GLU A 760 -25.74 -18.54 -19.09
N THR A 761 -26.62 -17.61 -19.46
CA THR A 761 -26.59 -16.97 -20.80
C THR A 761 -25.46 -15.94 -20.92
N LYS A 762 -25.12 -15.20 -19.85
CA LYS A 762 -23.94 -14.31 -19.85
C LYS A 762 -22.67 -15.13 -20.03
N SER A 763 -22.49 -16.17 -19.22
CA SER A 763 -21.36 -17.09 -19.33
C SER A 763 -21.24 -17.69 -20.73
N LEU A 764 -22.36 -18.12 -21.33
CA LEU A 764 -22.37 -18.69 -22.68
C LEU A 764 -21.93 -17.68 -23.74
N ILE A 765 -22.47 -16.45 -23.74
CA ILE A 765 -22.05 -15.42 -24.71
C ILE A 765 -20.57 -15.07 -24.53
N MET A 766 -20.10 -14.93 -23.28
CA MET A 766 -18.67 -14.70 -22.97
C MET A 766 -17.78 -15.82 -23.52
N GLY A 767 -18.11 -17.09 -23.23
CA GLY A 767 -17.34 -18.24 -23.68
C GLY A 767 -17.31 -18.39 -25.21
N LEU A 768 -18.44 -18.16 -25.89
CA LEU A 768 -18.53 -18.19 -27.35
C LEU A 768 -17.69 -17.09 -28.01
N LEU A 769 -17.66 -15.88 -27.43
CA LEU A 769 -16.80 -14.80 -27.91
C LEU A 769 -15.31 -15.15 -27.75
N VAL A 770 -14.93 -15.77 -26.63
CA VAL A 770 -13.54 -16.24 -26.39
C VAL A 770 -13.14 -17.33 -27.38
N ILE A 771 -14.00 -18.32 -27.69
CA ILE A 771 -13.71 -19.34 -28.71
C ILE A 771 -13.53 -18.68 -30.09
N LYS A 772 -14.52 -17.90 -30.55
CA LYS A 772 -14.45 -17.28 -31.88
C LYS A 772 -13.24 -16.36 -32.03
N LEU A 773 -12.85 -15.64 -30.97
CA LEU A 773 -11.62 -14.86 -30.93
C LEU A 773 -10.38 -15.74 -31.07
N GLY A 774 -10.28 -16.82 -30.29
CA GLY A 774 -9.14 -17.74 -30.35
C GLY A 774 -8.96 -18.38 -31.72
N GLU A 775 -10.04 -18.87 -32.33
CA GLU A 775 -10.04 -19.45 -33.67
C GLU A 775 -9.66 -18.40 -34.74
N TYR A 776 -10.21 -17.19 -34.65
CA TYR A 776 -9.90 -16.08 -35.54
C TYR A 776 -8.43 -15.65 -35.47
N ARG A 777 -7.86 -15.58 -34.25
CA ARG A 777 -6.45 -15.25 -34.02
C ARG A 777 -5.53 -16.34 -34.54
N ALA A 778 -5.87 -17.61 -34.34
CA ALA A 778 -5.08 -18.75 -34.81
C ALA A 778 -4.98 -18.82 -36.35
N GLU A 779 -6.01 -18.36 -37.09
CA GLU A 779 -6.00 -18.35 -38.55
C GLU A 779 -5.15 -17.22 -39.16
N LEU A 780 -5.20 -16.02 -38.57
CA LEU A 780 -4.68 -14.79 -39.19
C LEU A 780 -3.33 -14.32 -38.66
N MET A 781 -3.01 -14.61 -37.40
CA MET A 781 -1.83 -14.03 -36.73
C MET A 781 -0.62 -14.95 -36.88
N LYS A 782 0.55 -14.34 -37.11
CA LYS A 782 1.84 -15.03 -36.98
C LYS A 782 2.07 -15.38 -35.51
N MET A 783 2.90 -16.39 -35.22
CA MET A 783 3.29 -16.69 -33.84
C MET A 783 4.26 -15.63 -33.29
N ASN A 784 4.30 -15.52 -31.96
CA ASN A 784 5.15 -14.63 -31.16
C ASN A 784 5.04 -13.15 -31.57
N GLN A 785 3.83 -12.62 -31.73
CA GLN A 785 3.66 -11.18 -31.97
C GLN A 785 3.76 -10.36 -30.67
N PRO A 786 4.28 -9.10 -30.75
CA PRO A 786 4.06 -8.09 -29.72
C PRO A 786 2.56 -7.80 -29.56
N LEU A 787 2.12 -7.12 -28.50
CA LEU A 787 0.71 -6.86 -28.22
C LEU A 787 0.02 -6.17 -29.42
N GLN A 788 -1.01 -6.82 -29.96
CA GLN A 788 -1.85 -6.35 -31.08
C GLN A 788 -3.26 -5.94 -30.64
N HIS A 789 -3.84 -6.63 -29.66
CA HIS A 789 -5.22 -6.42 -29.22
C HIS A 789 -5.40 -6.78 -27.75
N VAL A 790 -6.38 -6.17 -27.07
CA VAL A 790 -6.71 -6.45 -25.67
C VAL A 790 -8.18 -6.79 -25.46
N THR A 791 -8.46 -7.96 -24.88
CA THR A 791 -9.81 -8.37 -24.46
C THR A 791 -9.99 -8.19 -22.95
N VAL A 792 -10.95 -7.37 -22.53
CA VAL A 792 -11.38 -7.21 -21.12
C VAL A 792 -12.51 -8.17 -20.82
N LEU A 793 -12.30 -9.03 -19.82
CA LEU A 793 -13.31 -9.91 -19.23
C LEU A 793 -13.67 -9.37 -17.84
N GLU A 794 -14.76 -8.60 -17.75
CA GLU A 794 -15.30 -8.15 -16.46
C GLU A 794 -16.14 -9.24 -15.79
N GLU A 795 -16.10 -9.26 -14.45
CA GLU A 795 -16.64 -10.32 -13.59
C GLU A 795 -16.28 -11.72 -14.13
N ALA A 796 -14.99 -11.92 -14.40
CA ALA A 796 -14.47 -13.10 -15.10
C ALA A 796 -14.84 -14.46 -14.45
N HIS A 797 -15.20 -14.49 -13.16
CA HIS A 797 -15.77 -15.67 -12.49
C HIS A 797 -17.02 -16.23 -13.20
N HIS A 798 -17.71 -15.46 -14.05
CA HIS A 798 -18.81 -15.98 -14.88
C HIS A 798 -18.39 -17.17 -15.76
N ILE A 799 -17.17 -17.16 -16.30
CA ILE A 799 -16.63 -18.23 -17.18
C ILE A 799 -15.40 -18.94 -16.60
N LEU A 800 -14.68 -18.31 -15.67
CA LEU A 800 -13.47 -18.84 -15.04
C LEU A 800 -13.70 -19.22 -13.57
N ARG A 801 -14.89 -19.68 -13.21
CA ARG A 801 -15.30 -20.00 -11.82
C ARG A 801 -14.40 -21.03 -11.12
N ALA A 802 -14.02 -20.74 -9.87
CA ALA A 802 -13.42 -21.72 -8.96
C ALA A 802 -14.46 -22.69 -8.37
N ASN A 803 -14.00 -23.87 -7.90
CA ASN A 803 -14.72 -24.80 -7.03
C ASN A 803 -16.20 -25.04 -7.39
N ILE A 804 -16.44 -25.77 -8.49
CA ILE A 804 -17.79 -26.11 -8.98
C ILE A 804 -18.41 -27.22 -8.12
N SER A 805 -18.81 -26.85 -6.89
CA SER A 805 -19.60 -27.62 -5.91
C SER A 805 -19.37 -29.13 -5.89
N SER A 806 -18.44 -29.59 -5.06
CA SER A 806 -18.12 -31.01 -4.79
C SER A 806 -19.21 -31.79 -4.03
N ASN A 807 -20.49 -31.42 -4.17
CA ASN A 807 -21.63 -32.01 -3.46
C ASN A 807 -22.44 -33.01 -4.30
N GLY A 808 -21.97 -33.35 -5.51
CA GLY A 808 -22.49 -34.43 -6.35
C GLY A 808 -21.34 -35.23 -6.95
N THR A 809 -21.34 -36.56 -6.76
CA THR A 809 -20.15 -37.42 -6.87
C THR A 809 -19.51 -37.55 -8.25
N ASP A 810 -20.17 -37.12 -9.34
CA ASP A 810 -19.70 -37.32 -10.72
C ASP A 810 -19.70 -36.05 -11.61
N GLY A 811 -20.21 -34.91 -11.11
CA GLY A 811 -20.44 -33.71 -11.94
C GLY A 811 -19.33 -32.65 -11.91
N GLY A 812 -18.76 -32.37 -10.73
CA GLY A 812 -17.85 -31.23 -10.54
C GLY A 812 -16.56 -31.31 -11.37
N SER A 813 -15.98 -32.51 -11.46
CA SER A 813 -14.70 -32.76 -12.15
C SER A 813 -14.70 -32.39 -13.64
N VAL A 814 -15.79 -32.69 -14.36
CA VAL A 814 -15.88 -32.39 -15.81
C VAL A 814 -15.96 -30.88 -16.05
N ALA A 815 -16.75 -30.17 -15.25
CA ALA A 815 -16.90 -28.73 -15.37
C ALA A 815 -15.63 -27.98 -14.93
N GLU A 816 -14.97 -28.43 -13.86
CA GLU A 816 -13.70 -27.87 -13.39
C GLU A 816 -12.60 -28.06 -14.43
N LYS A 817 -12.50 -29.27 -15.02
CA LYS A 817 -11.56 -29.52 -16.12
C LYS A 817 -11.83 -28.65 -17.35
N SER A 818 -13.10 -28.40 -17.67
CA SER A 818 -13.49 -27.53 -18.78
C SER A 818 -13.12 -26.06 -18.52
N VAL A 819 -13.20 -25.59 -17.26
CA VAL A 819 -12.70 -24.25 -16.87
C VAL A 819 -11.17 -24.17 -16.98
N GLU A 820 -10.45 -25.22 -16.57
CA GLU A 820 -8.99 -25.28 -16.73
C GLU A 820 -8.60 -25.24 -18.22
N MET A 821 -9.30 -25.98 -19.08
CA MET A 821 -9.05 -26.01 -20.53
C MET A 821 -9.33 -24.64 -21.18
N LEU A 822 -10.46 -24.00 -20.89
CA LEU A 822 -10.77 -22.65 -21.34
C LEU A 822 -9.71 -21.63 -20.86
N SER A 823 -9.25 -21.75 -19.62
CA SER A 823 -8.19 -20.90 -19.06
C SER A 823 -6.82 -21.12 -19.71
N ASN A 824 -6.54 -22.31 -20.23
CA ASN A 824 -5.31 -22.59 -20.97
C ASN A 824 -5.43 -22.11 -22.42
N ALA A 825 -6.59 -22.26 -23.06
CA ALA A 825 -6.86 -21.70 -24.39
C ALA A 825 -6.67 -20.16 -24.40
N ILE A 826 -7.18 -19.46 -23.37
CA ILE A 826 -6.89 -18.03 -23.14
C ILE A 826 -5.37 -17.78 -23.06
N ALA A 827 -4.66 -18.57 -22.25
CA ALA A 827 -3.21 -18.44 -22.04
C ALA A 827 -2.36 -18.70 -23.29
N GLU A 828 -2.86 -19.44 -24.27
CA GLU A 828 -2.19 -19.70 -25.55
C GLU A 828 -2.31 -18.52 -26.52
N MET A 829 -3.40 -17.73 -26.44
CA MET A 829 -3.62 -16.58 -27.34
C MET A 829 -2.56 -15.48 -27.22
N ARG A 830 -1.80 -15.44 -26.12
CA ARG A 830 -0.62 -14.56 -25.96
C ARG A 830 0.36 -14.66 -27.14
N THR A 831 0.45 -15.84 -27.76
CA THR A 831 1.35 -16.09 -28.91
C THR A 831 0.93 -15.30 -30.15
N TYR A 832 -0.35 -14.94 -30.27
CA TYR A 832 -0.92 -14.14 -31.34
C TYR A 832 -0.92 -12.62 -31.03
N GLY A 833 -0.33 -12.20 -29.91
CA GLY A 833 -0.36 -10.81 -29.46
C GLY A 833 -1.69 -10.39 -28.81
N GLU A 834 -2.53 -11.35 -28.40
CA GLU A 834 -3.81 -11.10 -27.71
C GLU A 834 -3.58 -11.04 -26.18
N GLY A 835 -3.83 -9.88 -25.57
CA GLY A 835 -3.74 -9.69 -24.12
C GLY A 835 -5.11 -9.74 -23.44
N PHE A 836 -5.29 -10.54 -22.40
CA PHE A 836 -6.52 -10.52 -21.61
C PHE A 836 -6.37 -9.66 -20.35
N ILE A 837 -7.35 -8.79 -20.09
CA ILE A 837 -7.54 -8.14 -18.79
C ILE A 837 -8.66 -8.90 -18.07
N ILE A 838 -8.28 -9.72 -17.10
CA ILE A 838 -9.19 -10.50 -16.24
C ILE A 838 -9.54 -9.60 -15.05
N ALA A 839 -10.77 -9.08 -15.03
CA ALA A 839 -11.24 -8.14 -14.02
C ALA A 839 -12.31 -8.78 -13.12
N ASP A 840 -12.08 -8.82 -11.81
CA ASP A 840 -13.00 -9.45 -10.85
C ASP A 840 -12.88 -8.88 -9.43
N GLN A 841 -13.93 -9.00 -8.63
CA GLN A 841 -13.96 -8.51 -7.26
C GLN A 841 -13.28 -9.45 -6.26
N SER A 842 -13.31 -10.76 -6.50
CA SER A 842 -12.76 -11.78 -5.59
C SER A 842 -11.88 -12.77 -6.35
N PRO A 843 -10.55 -12.75 -6.12
CA PRO A 843 -9.62 -13.76 -6.64
C PRO A 843 -10.07 -15.20 -6.36
N SER A 844 -10.62 -15.49 -5.19
CA SER A 844 -11.06 -16.84 -4.81
C SER A 844 -12.28 -17.34 -5.59
N ALA A 845 -13.00 -16.45 -6.28
CA ALA A 845 -14.06 -16.82 -7.22
C ALA A 845 -13.52 -17.27 -8.59
N ILE A 846 -12.25 -16.98 -8.91
CA ILE A 846 -11.59 -17.34 -10.17
C ILE A 846 -10.72 -18.59 -9.98
N HIS A 847 -10.75 -19.49 -10.96
CA HIS A 847 -9.93 -20.69 -11.02
C HIS A 847 -8.41 -20.34 -11.06
N ILE A 848 -7.62 -21.05 -10.24
CA ILE A 848 -6.19 -20.78 -10.02
C ILE A 848 -5.36 -20.70 -11.31
N SER A 849 -5.71 -21.44 -12.36
CA SER A 849 -4.98 -21.39 -13.65
C SER A 849 -5.01 -19.99 -14.28
N ALA A 850 -6.13 -19.28 -14.23
CA ALA A 850 -6.26 -17.94 -14.82
C ALA A 850 -5.45 -16.90 -14.03
N ILE A 851 -5.41 -17.06 -12.70
CA ILE A 851 -4.54 -16.24 -11.84
C ILE A 851 -3.08 -16.59 -12.08
N ARG A 852 -2.69 -17.86 -12.23
CA ARG A 852 -1.30 -18.25 -12.49
C ARG A 852 -0.81 -17.79 -13.87
N ASN A 853 -1.68 -17.80 -14.87
CA ASN A 853 -1.33 -17.51 -16.27
C ASN A 853 -1.39 -16.00 -16.63
N THR A 854 -1.53 -15.10 -15.65
CA THR A 854 -1.45 -13.63 -15.84
C THR A 854 -0.10 -13.08 -15.35
N ASN A 855 0.67 -12.45 -16.23
CA ASN A 855 1.99 -11.88 -15.94
C ASN A 855 1.92 -10.53 -15.20
N THR A 856 0.87 -9.75 -15.44
CA THR A 856 0.67 -8.44 -14.79
C THR A 856 -0.41 -8.56 -13.71
N LYS A 857 -0.15 -7.99 -12.53
CA LYS A 857 -1.05 -7.98 -11.37
C LYS A 857 -1.32 -6.53 -10.97
N VAL A 858 -2.59 -6.17 -10.85
CA VAL A 858 -3.03 -4.92 -10.24
C VAL A 858 -4.03 -5.26 -9.15
N ILE A 859 -3.53 -5.33 -7.92
CA ILE A 859 -4.25 -5.81 -6.74
C ILE A 859 -4.61 -4.60 -5.88
N MET A 860 -5.88 -4.21 -5.90
CA MET A 860 -6.44 -3.14 -5.08
C MET A 860 -6.88 -3.69 -3.72
N ARG A 861 -7.62 -2.90 -2.92
CA ARG A 861 -8.05 -3.32 -1.58
C ARG A 861 -8.83 -4.64 -1.57
N LEU A 862 -8.35 -5.63 -0.81
CA LEU A 862 -8.96 -6.95 -0.60
C LEU A 862 -9.20 -7.19 0.90
N PRO A 863 -10.45 -7.13 1.40
CA PRO A 863 -10.77 -7.35 2.81
C PRO A 863 -10.70 -8.82 3.27
N GLU A 864 -10.91 -9.79 2.38
CA GLU A 864 -10.97 -11.21 2.71
C GLU A 864 -9.58 -11.86 2.71
N GLU A 865 -9.28 -12.70 3.70
CA GLU A 865 -7.95 -13.30 3.88
C GLU A 865 -7.55 -14.24 2.74
N ALA A 866 -8.47 -15.11 2.30
CA ALA A 866 -8.22 -16.02 1.19
C ALA A 866 -7.87 -15.25 -0.11
N ASP A 867 -8.58 -14.15 -0.38
CA ASP A 867 -8.34 -13.28 -1.52
C ASP A 867 -6.99 -12.56 -1.44
N ARG A 868 -6.64 -12.00 -0.26
CA ARG A 868 -5.31 -11.40 -0.02
C ARG A 868 -4.20 -12.41 -0.25
N TYR A 869 -4.33 -13.61 0.30
CA TYR A 869 -3.30 -14.65 0.18
C TYR A 869 -3.13 -15.11 -1.27
N LEU A 870 -4.24 -15.43 -1.95
CA LEU A 870 -4.23 -15.91 -3.33
C LEU A 870 -3.65 -14.88 -4.31
N ALA A 871 -4.14 -13.63 -4.25
CA ALA A 871 -3.65 -12.56 -5.12
C ALA A 871 -2.21 -12.17 -4.76
N GLY A 872 -1.92 -11.95 -3.47
CA GLY A 872 -0.62 -11.49 -3.01
C GLY A 872 0.51 -12.50 -3.25
N LYS A 873 0.28 -13.80 -3.05
CA LYS A 873 1.27 -14.83 -3.43
C LYS A 873 1.47 -14.91 -4.94
N SER A 874 0.44 -14.63 -5.75
CA SER A 874 0.60 -14.51 -7.22
C SER A 874 1.42 -13.29 -7.66
N ALA A 875 1.64 -12.31 -6.77
CA ALA A 875 2.47 -11.11 -6.96
C ALA A 875 3.77 -11.13 -6.12
N ALA A 876 4.20 -12.32 -5.67
CA ALA A 876 5.42 -12.54 -4.89
C ALA A 876 5.52 -11.77 -3.55
N LEU A 877 4.39 -11.42 -2.92
CA LEU A 877 4.36 -10.65 -1.68
C LEU A 877 4.78 -11.45 -0.42
N SER A 878 5.45 -10.74 0.50
CA SER A 878 5.69 -11.22 1.87
C SER A 878 4.37 -11.36 2.65
N ASN A 879 4.38 -12.01 3.82
CA ASN A 879 3.14 -12.17 4.61
C ASN A 879 2.66 -10.82 5.17
N GLU A 880 3.60 -9.96 5.55
CA GLU A 880 3.36 -8.61 6.06
C GLU A 880 2.76 -7.72 4.96
N GLN A 881 3.30 -7.79 3.73
CA GLN A 881 2.76 -7.10 2.55
C GLN A 881 1.37 -7.61 2.14
N ILE A 882 1.07 -8.90 2.37
CA ILE A 882 -0.26 -9.48 2.12
C ILE A 882 -1.29 -8.84 3.05
N ASP A 883 -0.99 -8.64 4.33
CA ASP A 883 -1.92 -8.02 5.28
C ASP A 883 -2.20 -6.54 4.99
N GLU A 884 -1.25 -5.81 4.38
CA GLU A 884 -1.48 -4.44 3.90
C GLU A 884 -2.57 -4.33 2.82
N LEU A 885 -2.86 -5.41 2.07
CA LEU A 885 -3.90 -5.40 1.03
C LEU A 885 -5.31 -5.08 1.58
N ALA A 886 -5.57 -5.33 2.87
CA ALA A 886 -6.83 -4.95 3.52
C ALA A 886 -6.93 -3.44 3.77
N LYS A 887 -5.79 -2.75 3.94
CA LYS A 887 -5.69 -1.35 4.38
C LYS A 887 -5.57 -0.34 3.23
N LEU A 888 -5.44 -0.79 1.99
CA LEU A 888 -5.19 0.08 0.83
C LEU A 888 -6.31 1.12 0.61
N PRO A 889 -5.98 2.42 0.46
CA PRO A 889 -6.96 3.44 0.06
C PRO A 889 -7.55 3.20 -1.35
N THR A 890 -8.71 3.77 -1.62
CA THR A 890 -9.31 3.76 -2.97
C THR A 890 -8.37 4.41 -4.00
N GLY A 891 -8.22 3.74 -5.15
CA GLY A 891 -7.27 4.12 -6.21
C GLY A 891 -5.80 3.84 -5.87
N VAL A 892 -5.51 3.09 -4.80
CA VAL A 892 -4.16 2.54 -4.55
C VAL A 892 -4.20 1.04 -4.84
N ALA A 893 -3.17 0.55 -5.53
CA ALA A 893 -3.00 -0.85 -5.86
C ALA A 893 -1.55 -1.31 -5.63
N VAL A 894 -1.36 -2.56 -5.22
CA VAL A 894 -0.10 -3.25 -5.45
C VAL A 894 -0.02 -3.60 -6.94
N VAL A 895 1.09 -3.24 -7.57
CA VAL A 895 1.35 -3.49 -8.98
C VAL A 895 2.61 -4.33 -9.09
N TYR A 896 2.48 -5.43 -9.83
CA TYR A 896 3.59 -6.31 -10.19
C TYR A 896 3.46 -6.66 -11.67
N GLN A 897 4.56 -6.68 -12.39
CA GLN A 897 4.64 -7.24 -13.72
C GLN A 897 5.82 -8.21 -13.74
N ASN A 898 5.74 -9.24 -14.58
CA ASN A 898 6.78 -10.26 -14.65
C ASN A 898 8.17 -9.64 -14.91
N GLU A 899 9.22 -10.33 -14.45
CA GLU A 899 10.59 -9.84 -14.38
C GLU A 899 10.87 -8.69 -13.40
N TRP A 900 9.87 -8.06 -12.77
CA TRP A 900 10.13 -7.08 -11.72
C TRP A 900 10.75 -7.76 -10.49
N LEU A 901 11.75 -7.10 -9.88
CA LEU A 901 12.42 -7.61 -8.68
C LEU A 901 11.51 -7.65 -7.45
N GLU A 902 10.62 -6.67 -7.34
CA GLU A 902 9.71 -6.47 -6.22
C GLU A 902 8.42 -5.81 -6.70
N ALA A 903 7.31 -6.07 -6.02
CA ALA A 903 6.05 -5.37 -6.27
C ALA A 903 6.09 -3.95 -5.68
N VAL A 904 5.46 -3.00 -6.38
CA VAL A 904 5.39 -1.59 -5.95
C VAL A 904 3.95 -1.24 -5.56
N LEU A 905 3.78 -0.29 -4.64
CA LEU A 905 2.49 0.36 -4.46
C LEU A 905 2.35 1.51 -5.46
N CYS A 906 1.22 1.54 -6.15
CA CYS A 906 0.87 2.54 -7.16
C CYS A 906 -0.38 3.31 -6.72
N LYS A 907 -0.31 4.64 -6.74
CA LYS A 907 -1.49 5.50 -6.79
C LYS A 907 -1.90 5.62 -8.26
N VAL A 908 -2.94 4.87 -8.63
CA VAL A 908 -3.47 4.81 -10.00
C VAL A 908 -4.05 6.18 -10.38
N ASN A 909 -3.78 6.63 -11.60
CA ASN A 909 -4.31 7.89 -12.11
C ASN A 909 -5.85 7.89 -12.14
N HIS A 910 -6.46 9.03 -11.81
CA HIS A 910 -7.90 9.19 -11.85
C HIS A 910 -8.36 9.45 -13.29
N PHE A 911 -9.24 8.59 -13.81
CA PHE A 911 -9.82 8.76 -15.14
C PHE A 911 -10.76 9.97 -15.14
N SER A 912 -10.36 11.04 -15.80
CA SER A 912 -10.89 12.40 -15.57
C SER A 912 -12.01 12.81 -16.52
N TYR A 913 -12.73 11.85 -17.10
CA TYR A 913 -13.77 12.10 -18.10
C TYR A 913 -15.16 12.21 -17.45
N GLU A 914 -15.99 13.13 -17.92
CA GLU A 914 -17.39 13.22 -17.49
C GLU A 914 -18.19 12.01 -17.99
N VAL A 915 -18.78 11.24 -17.08
CA VAL A 915 -19.63 10.09 -17.45
C VAL A 915 -20.91 10.60 -18.11
N GLN A 916 -20.99 10.49 -19.44
CA GLN A 916 -22.17 10.90 -20.20
C GLN A 916 -23.02 9.70 -20.61
N PRO A 917 -24.35 9.72 -20.39
CA PRO A 917 -25.24 8.65 -20.80
C PRO A 917 -25.11 8.32 -22.29
N TYR A 918 -24.97 7.02 -22.58
CA TYR A 918 -24.76 6.54 -23.94
C TYR A 918 -26.05 6.67 -24.73
N THR A 919 -26.00 7.40 -25.83
CA THR A 919 -27.17 7.68 -26.67
C THR A 919 -27.03 6.96 -28.00
N TYR A 920 -27.57 5.74 -28.06
CA TYR A 920 -27.64 4.99 -29.30
C TYR A 920 -28.52 5.69 -30.33
N ARG A 921 -27.97 5.93 -31.52
CA ARG A 921 -28.72 6.36 -32.70
C ARG A 921 -28.71 5.19 -33.69
N PRO A 922 -29.84 4.50 -33.92
CA PRO A 922 -29.87 3.41 -34.88
C PRO A 922 -29.51 3.94 -36.26
N LYS A 923 -28.57 3.27 -36.94
CA LYS A 923 -28.29 3.52 -38.36
C LYS A 923 -29.56 3.24 -39.15
N GLU A 924 -29.90 4.09 -40.12
CA GLU A 924 -31.00 3.86 -41.06
C GLU A 924 -30.61 2.77 -42.07
N THR A 925 -30.58 1.52 -41.61
CA THR A 925 -30.55 0.35 -42.49
C THR A 925 -31.99 -0.02 -42.89
N ALA A 926 -32.17 -0.46 -44.13
CA ALA A 926 -33.44 -1.03 -44.56
C ALA A 926 -33.76 -2.23 -43.66
N LYS A 927 -34.92 -2.20 -42.99
CA LYS A 927 -35.33 -3.31 -42.12
C LYS A 927 -35.48 -4.56 -42.97
N TRP A 928 -34.90 -5.67 -42.50
CA TRP A 928 -35.13 -6.98 -43.09
C TRP A 928 -36.62 -7.31 -43.05
N ASP A 929 -37.17 -7.68 -44.20
CA ASP A 929 -38.54 -8.13 -44.35
C ASP A 929 -38.56 -9.58 -44.83
N GLU A 930 -38.74 -10.47 -43.86
CA GLU A 930 -38.82 -11.92 -44.04
C GLU A 930 -40.01 -12.33 -44.91
N GLU A 931 -41.15 -11.62 -44.83
CA GLU A 931 -42.35 -11.97 -45.60
C GLU A 931 -42.19 -11.55 -47.07
N THR A 932 -41.57 -10.39 -47.32
CA THR A 932 -41.14 -10.00 -48.67
C THR A 932 -40.10 -10.96 -49.24
N TYR A 933 -39.08 -11.37 -48.48
CA TYR A 933 -38.08 -12.32 -48.98
C TYR A 933 -38.69 -13.69 -49.33
N ARG A 934 -39.53 -14.26 -48.46
CA ARG A 934 -40.24 -15.52 -48.72
C ARG A 934 -41.17 -15.41 -49.94
N THR A 935 -41.86 -14.28 -50.07
CA THR A 935 -42.70 -13.95 -51.25
C THR A 935 -41.86 -13.95 -52.53
N GLN A 936 -40.70 -13.30 -52.54
CA GLN A 936 -39.79 -13.29 -53.69
C GLN A 936 -39.24 -14.69 -54.03
N CYS A 937 -38.89 -15.51 -53.03
CA CYS A 937 -38.48 -16.91 -53.24
C CYS A 937 -39.59 -17.74 -53.91
N ILE A 938 -40.84 -17.61 -53.46
CA ILE A 938 -41.98 -18.33 -54.04
C ILE A 938 -42.29 -17.86 -55.47
N GLN A 939 -42.29 -16.54 -55.71
CA GLN A 939 -42.45 -15.98 -57.06
C GLN A 939 -41.34 -16.45 -58.01
N TRP A 940 -40.09 -16.52 -57.52
CA TRP A 940 -38.95 -17.01 -58.29
C TRP A 940 -39.11 -18.50 -58.65
N LEU A 941 -39.51 -19.35 -57.70
CA LEU A 941 -39.75 -20.79 -57.93
C LEU A 941 -40.92 -21.05 -58.89
N LEU A 942 -42.03 -20.32 -58.76
CA LEU A 942 -43.27 -20.62 -59.49
C LEU A 942 -43.41 -19.90 -60.84
N SER A 943 -42.73 -18.78 -61.06
CA SER A 943 -42.82 -18.01 -62.31
C SER A 943 -42.55 -18.82 -63.60
N PRO A 944 -41.64 -19.81 -63.66
CA PRO A 944 -41.45 -20.63 -64.87
C PRO A 944 -42.61 -21.60 -65.13
N ARG A 945 -43.35 -22.01 -64.09
CA ARG A 945 -44.57 -22.83 -64.21
C ARG A 945 -45.78 -21.97 -64.60
N CYS A 946 -45.84 -20.72 -64.12
CA CYS A 946 -46.87 -19.73 -64.42
C CYS A 946 -46.66 -18.98 -65.76
N LYS A 947 -45.53 -19.18 -66.45
CA LYS A 947 -45.09 -18.46 -67.67
C LYS A 947 -45.01 -16.94 -67.50
N GLN A 948 -44.58 -16.47 -66.33
CA GLN A 948 -44.51 -15.04 -66.01
C GLN A 948 -43.10 -14.46 -66.14
N PRO A 949 -42.96 -13.14 -66.40
CA PRO A 949 -41.67 -12.47 -66.39
C PRO A 949 -41.04 -12.54 -64.99
N LEU A 950 -39.74 -12.81 -64.98
CA LEU A 950 -38.98 -13.14 -63.78
C LEU A 950 -38.33 -11.86 -63.22
N ASN A 951 -39.01 -11.20 -62.29
CA ASN A 951 -38.62 -9.87 -61.78
C ASN A 951 -37.52 -9.90 -60.69
N VAL A 952 -37.12 -11.09 -60.21
CA VAL A 952 -36.16 -11.27 -59.10
C VAL A 952 -34.93 -12.04 -59.60
N HIS A 953 -33.72 -11.55 -59.31
CA HIS A 953 -32.49 -12.24 -59.68
C HIS A 953 -32.08 -13.29 -58.64
N SER A 954 -31.70 -14.48 -59.09
CA SER A 954 -31.28 -15.59 -58.22
C SER A 954 -30.02 -15.27 -57.41
N GLN A 955 -29.14 -14.40 -57.93
CA GLN A 955 -27.95 -13.96 -57.19
C GLN A 955 -28.32 -13.16 -55.95
N ASP A 956 -29.33 -12.29 -56.02
CA ASP A 956 -29.72 -11.48 -54.87
C ASP A 956 -30.44 -12.32 -53.81
N LEU A 957 -31.33 -13.22 -54.23
CA LEU A 957 -31.91 -14.23 -53.35
C LEU A 957 -30.84 -15.08 -52.63
N SER A 958 -29.76 -15.46 -53.32
CA SER A 958 -28.67 -16.24 -52.72
C SER A 958 -27.83 -15.46 -51.71
N LYS A 959 -27.62 -14.16 -51.91
CA LYS A 959 -26.89 -13.29 -50.96
C LYS A 959 -27.69 -13.06 -49.67
N GLU A 960 -29.01 -13.00 -49.79
CA GLU A 960 -29.90 -12.69 -48.67
C GLU A 960 -30.40 -13.91 -47.91
N LEU A 961 -30.12 -15.13 -48.41
CA LEU A 961 -30.54 -16.39 -47.80
C LEU A 961 -30.08 -16.56 -46.34
N ASN A 962 -28.89 -16.06 -45.98
CA ASN A 962 -28.38 -16.13 -44.60
C ASN A 962 -29.15 -15.21 -43.64
N LYS A 963 -29.73 -14.10 -44.14
CA LYS A 963 -30.58 -13.17 -43.37
C LYS A 963 -31.94 -13.77 -43.03
N SER A 964 -32.43 -14.67 -43.88
CA SER A 964 -33.71 -15.33 -43.69
C SER A 964 -33.71 -16.27 -42.49
N ASN A 965 -34.80 -16.29 -41.72
CA ASN A 965 -35.03 -17.25 -40.65
C ASN A 965 -35.62 -18.61 -41.13
N LEU A 966 -35.51 -18.91 -42.43
CA LEU A 966 -35.85 -20.24 -42.97
C LEU A 966 -35.00 -21.36 -42.33
N PRO A 967 -35.61 -22.51 -41.96
CA PRO A 967 -34.89 -23.71 -41.53
C PRO A 967 -33.83 -24.16 -42.54
N THR A 968 -32.71 -24.69 -42.05
CA THR A 968 -31.53 -24.93 -42.91
C THR A 968 -31.76 -25.99 -43.99
N GLN A 969 -32.61 -27.00 -43.73
CA GLN A 969 -33.03 -27.96 -44.75
C GLN A 969 -33.71 -27.29 -45.97
N ILE A 970 -34.56 -26.28 -45.72
CA ILE A 970 -35.23 -25.50 -46.79
C ILE A 970 -34.23 -24.60 -47.50
N LYS A 971 -33.25 -24.04 -46.77
CA LYS A 971 -32.13 -23.28 -47.37
C LYS A 971 -31.31 -24.16 -48.32
N LEU A 972 -31.03 -25.42 -47.98
CA LEU A 972 -30.32 -26.36 -48.86
C LEU A 972 -31.11 -26.69 -50.13
N GLU A 973 -32.41 -26.95 -50.02
CA GLU A 973 -33.26 -27.18 -51.20
C GLU A 973 -33.32 -25.93 -52.10
N LEU A 974 -33.41 -24.74 -51.50
CA LEU A 974 -33.31 -23.46 -52.21
C LEU A 974 -31.94 -23.28 -52.89
N ILE A 975 -30.82 -23.53 -52.22
CA ILE A 975 -29.46 -23.43 -52.80
C ILE A 975 -29.33 -24.39 -53.99
N THR A 976 -29.85 -25.61 -53.86
CA THR A 976 -29.85 -26.61 -54.95
C THR A 976 -30.64 -26.10 -56.16
N CYS A 977 -31.79 -25.45 -55.93
CA CYS A 977 -32.58 -24.82 -56.99
C CYS A 977 -31.89 -23.59 -57.60
N LEU A 978 -31.29 -22.71 -56.78
CA LEU A 978 -30.65 -21.47 -57.19
C LEU A 978 -29.34 -21.69 -57.96
N SER A 979 -28.59 -22.75 -57.62
CA SER A 979 -27.35 -23.15 -58.30
C SER A 979 -27.59 -23.98 -59.56
N GLY A 980 -28.67 -24.76 -59.62
CA GLY A 980 -29.01 -25.68 -60.72
C GLY A 980 -29.48 -25.04 -62.03
N ARG A 981 -28.89 -23.92 -62.48
CA ARG A 981 -29.37 -23.20 -63.68
C ARG A 981 -28.78 -23.76 -64.99
N SER A 982 -29.56 -24.62 -65.64
CA SER A 982 -29.35 -25.00 -67.04
C SER A 982 -29.71 -23.87 -68.02
N LEU A 983 -29.16 -23.92 -69.24
CA LEU A 983 -29.36 -22.99 -70.37
C LEU A 983 -30.82 -22.77 -70.79
N THR A 984 -31.77 -23.57 -70.27
CA THR A 984 -33.18 -23.61 -70.67
C THR A 984 -34.14 -22.85 -69.73
N ASN A 985 -33.63 -22.21 -68.67
CA ASN A 985 -34.42 -21.44 -67.70
C ASN A 985 -35.50 -22.26 -66.94
N ARG A 986 -35.42 -23.60 -66.98
CA ARG A 986 -36.34 -24.54 -66.33
C ARG A 986 -35.52 -25.51 -65.44
N LEU A 987 -35.88 -25.58 -64.16
CA LEU A 987 -35.24 -26.45 -63.17
C LEU A 987 -35.85 -27.87 -63.20
N PRO A 988 -35.12 -28.93 -62.79
CA PRO A 988 -35.65 -30.29 -62.68
C PRO A 988 -36.87 -30.41 -61.74
N ILE A 989 -36.99 -29.52 -60.74
CA ILE A 989 -38.14 -29.46 -59.83
C ILE A 989 -39.43 -28.96 -60.53
N HIS A 990 -39.34 -28.44 -61.76
CA HIS A 990 -40.48 -28.00 -62.59
C HIS A 990 -41.02 -29.09 -63.53
N ASP A 991 -40.48 -30.31 -63.45
CA ASP A 991 -41.05 -31.47 -64.14
C ASP A 991 -42.23 -32.02 -63.35
N ASP A 992 -43.30 -32.46 -64.03
CA ASP A 992 -44.55 -32.84 -63.35
C ASP A 992 -44.38 -34.06 -62.42
N ASN A 993 -43.38 -34.91 -62.67
CA ASN A 993 -42.97 -35.99 -61.78
C ASN A 993 -42.36 -35.51 -60.45
N GLN A 994 -41.91 -34.25 -60.35
CA GLN A 994 -41.38 -33.63 -59.13
C GLN A 994 -42.34 -32.58 -58.54
N PHE A 995 -43.55 -32.39 -59.09
CA PHE A 995 -44.49 -31.37 -58.64
C PHE A 995 -44.91 -31.51 -57.16
N ILE A 996 -44.86 -32.74 -56.62
CA ILE A 996 -45.02 -33.00 -55.18
C ILE A 996 -43.96 -32.25 -54.36
N LYS A 997 -42.67 -32.41 -54.70
CA LYS A 997 -41.57 -31.75 -53.98
C LYS A 997 -41.60 -30.24 -54.13
N LEU A 998 -41.96 -29.73 -55.31
CA LEU A 998 -42.19 -28.29 -55.51
C LEU A 998 -43.28 -27.77 -54.56
N SER A 999 -44.35 -28.54 -54.39
CA SER A 999 -45.49 -28.19 -53.52
C SER A 999 -45.12 -28.22 -52.04
N GLU A 1000 -44.38 -29.24 -51.61
CA GLU A 1000 -43.83 -29.35 -50.25
C GLU A 1000 -42.88 -28.18 -49.95
N LEU A 1001 -41.95 -27.87 -50.87
CA LEU A 1001 -41.01 -26.75 -50.74
C LEU A 1001 -41.74 -25.39 -50.66
N VAL A 1002 -42.79 -25.16 -51.45
CA VAL A 1002 -43.60 -23.92 -51.38
C VAL A 1002 -44.31 -23.78 -50.04
N ILE A 1003 -44.93 -24.85 -49.51
CA ILE A 1003 -45.51 -24.82 -48.15
C ILE A 1003 -44.43 -24.56 -47.10
N ALA A 1004 -43.27 -25.21 -47.23
CA ALA A 1004 -42.16 -25.11 -46.28
C ALA A 1004 -41.57 -23.68 -46.23
N ILE A 1005 -41.35 -23.04 -47.39
CA ILE A 1005 -40.89 -21.64 -47.49
C ILE A 1005 -41.90 -20.68 -46.88
N TRP A 1006 -43.20 -20.94 -47.03
CA TRP A 1006 -44.24 -20.09 -46.43
C TRP A 1006 -44.47 -20.37 -44.94
N GLY A 1007 -44.23 -21.60 -44.47
CA GLY A 1007 -44.49 -22.02 -43.09
C GLY A 1007 -45.96 -22.06 -42.70
N CYS A 1008 -46.88 -22.23 -43.67
CA CYS A 1008 -48.32 -22.04 -43.47
C CYS A 1008 -49.13 -23.33 -43.22
N GLU A 1009 -48.49 -24.51 -43.16
CA GLU A 1009 -49.19 -25.81 -43.20
C GLU A 1009 -50.32 -25.98 -42.16
N GLN A 1010 -50.06 -25.65 -40.89
CA GLN A 1010 -51.06 -25.70 -39.81
C GLN A 1010 -52.28 -24.80 -40.11
N GLN A 1011 -52.04 -23.62 -40.70
CA GLN A 1011 -53.08 -22.67 -41.05
C GLN A 1011 -53.90 -23.17 -42.25
N LEU A 1012 -53.24 -23.78 -43.25
CA LEU A 1012 -53.93 -24.42 -44.38
C LEU A 1012 -54.85 -25.56 -43.92
N ILE A 1013 -54.41 -26.39 -42.97
CA ILE A 1013 -55.24 -27.46 -42.40
C ILE A 1013 -56.50 -26.87 -41.75
N VAL A 1014 -56.38 -25.80 -40.95
CA VAL A 1014 -57.52 -25.11 -40.34
C VAL A 1014 -58.48 -24.57 -41.39
N LEU A 1015 -57.99 -23.81 -42.39
CA LEU A 1015 -58.81 -23.25 -43.46
C LEU A 1015 -59.55 -24.33 -44.27
N ILE A 1016 -58.91 -25.49 -44.49
CA ILE A 1016 -59.54 -26.63 -45.16
C ILE A 1016 -60.64 -27.27 -44.30
N THR A 1017 -60.46 -27.36 -42.98
CA THR A 1017 -61.52 -27.87 -42.07
C THR A 1017 -62.68 -26.90 -41.85
N GLU A 1018 -62.48 -25.60 -42.05
CA GLU A 1018 -63.52 -24.57 -41.91
C GLU A 1018 -64.36 -24.37 -43.19
N ALA A 1019 -63.82 -24.75 -44.36
CA ALA A 1019 -64.52 -24.59 -45.64
C ALA A 1019 -65.68 -25.58 -45.81
N THR A 1020 -66.86 -25.08 -46.14
CA THR A 1020 -68.09 -25.89 -46.32
C THR A 1020 -68.27 -26.44 -47.73
N ASP A 1021 -67.67 -25.81 -48.75
CA ASP A 1021 -67.67 -26.27 -50.14
C ASP A 1021 -66.42 -25.79 -50.91
N ILE A 1022 -66.24 -26.29 -52.14
CA ILE A 1022 -65.07 -26.00 -52.99
C ILE A 1022 -64.97 -24.50 -53.38
N PRO A 1023 -66.06 -23.80 -53.78
CA PRO A 1023 -66.00 -22.36 -54.03
C PRO A 1023 -65.59 -21.55 -52.79
N THR A 1024 -66.10 -21.89 -51.61
CA THR A 1024 -65.72 -21.23 -50.35
C THR A 1024 -64.25 -21.48 -50.02
N LEU A 1025 -63.77 -22.71 -50.23
CA LEU A 1025 -62.35 -23.04 -50.06
C LEU A 1025 -61.45 -22.22 -51.00
N HIS A 1026 -61.77 -22.17 -52.29
CA HIS A 1026 -61.00 -21.40 -53.28
C HIS A 1026 -60.94 -19.91 -52.92
N ASN A 1027 -62.09 -19.28 -52.65
CA ASN A 1027 -62.14 -17.87 -52.24
C ASN A 1027 -61.35 -17.59 -50.95
N THR A 1028 -61.41 -18.52 -49.98
CA THR A 1028 -60.69 -18.39 -48.70
C THR A 1028 -59.18 -18.51 -48.89
N LEU A 1029 -58.72 -19.43 -49.75
CA LEU A 1029 -57.31 -19.57 -50.10
C LEU A 1029 -56.79 -18.37 -50.90
N GLN A 1030 -57.55 -17.85 -51.88
CA GLN A 1030 -57.21 -16.60 -52.58
C GLN A 1030 -57.04 -15.43 -51.59
N GLN A 1031 -57.98 -15.23 -50.67
CA GLN A 1031 -57.89 -14.16 -49.67
C GLN A 1031 -56.69 -14.34 -48.74
N PHE A 1032 -56.36 -15.58 -48.35
CA PHE A 1032 -55.17 -15.89 -47.54
C PHE A 1032 -53.87 -15.54 -48.27
N ILE A 1033 -53.80 -15.82 -49.57
CA ILE A 1033 -52.64 -15.53 -50.43
C ILE A 1033 -52.50 -14.00 -50.65
N LEU A 1034 -53.58 -13.34 -51.10
CA LEU A 1034 -53.60 -11.89 -51.37
C LEU A 1034 -53.25 -11.06 -50.14
N LYS A 1035 -53.72 -11.47 -48.95
CA LYS A 1035 -53.43 -10.80 -47.67
C LYS A 1035 -51.93 -10.77 -47.33
N ARG A 1036 -51.13 -11.68 -47.89
CA ARG A 1036 -49.69 -11.82 -47.59
C ARG A 1036 -48.77 -11.39 -48.72
N MET A 1037 -49.09 -11.74 -49.97
CA MET A 1037 -48.25 -11.37 -51.13
C MET A 1037 -48.63 -10.02 -51.75
N GLY A 1038 -49.76 -9.42 -51.35
CA GLY A 1038 -50.27 -8.20 -51.96
C GLY A 1038 -50.83 -8.44 -53.37
N GLU A 1039 -50.57 -7.53 -54.29
CA GLU A 1039 -50.99 -7.67 -55.69
C GLU A 1039 -50.17 -8.75 -56.41
N ILE A 1040 -50.82 -9.88 -56.68
CA ILE A 1040 -50.31 -10.93 -57.57
C ILE A 1040 -51.34 -11.24 -58.66
N SER A 1041 -50.88 -11.80 -59.78
CA SER A 1041 -51.77 -12.27 -60.84
C SER A 1041 -52.53 -13.54 -60.47
N ASP A 1042 -53.73 -13.71 -61.02
CA ASP A 1042 -54.55 -14.93 -60.87
C ASP A 1042 -53.79 -16.22 -61.20
N ALA A 1043 -52.97 -16.24 -62.25
CA ALA A 1043 -52.18 -17.41 -62.65
C ALA A 1043 -51.18 -17.88 -61.58
N MET A 1044 -50.57 -16.93 -60.85
CA MET A 1044 -49.69 -17.21 -59.72
C MET A 1044 -50.50 -17.68 -58.52
N ALA A 1045 -51.62 -17.02 -58.20
CA ALA A 1045 -52.51 -17.39 -57.11
C ALA A 1045 -53.01 -18.85 -57.25
N ILE A 1046 -53.58 -19.20 -58.41
CA ILE A 1046 -54.07 -20.56 -58.71
C ILE A 1046 -52.93 -21.59 -58.62
N THR A 1047 -51.71 -21.25 -59.04
CA THR A 1047 -50.56 -22.17 -58.95
C THR A 1047 -50.13 -22.40 -57.50
N ILE A 1048 -50.17 -21.37 -56.65
CA ILE A 1048 -49.90 -21.47 -55.22
C ILE A 1048 -50.97 -22.34 -54.53
N GLU A 1049 -52.26 -22.13 -54.82
CA GLU A 1049 -53.35 -22.96 -54.31
C GLU A 1049 -53.20 -24.43 -54.74
N GLN A 1050 -52.82 -24.66 -56.00
CA GLN A 1050 -52.55 -26.01 -56.50
C GLN A 1050 -51.40 -26.67 -55.70
N CYS A 1051 -50.33 -25.94 -55.38
CA CYS A 1051 -49.25 -26.43 -54.52
C CYS A 1051 -49.74 -26.72 -53.09
N PHE A 1052 -50.51 -25.82 -52.47
CA PHE A 1052 -51.06 -26.00 -51.13
C PHE A 1052 -51.87 -27.30 -51.00
N LEU A 1053 -52.82 -27.51 -51.91
CA LEU A 1053 -53.67 -28.70 -51.91
C LEU A 1053 -52.89 -29.95 -52.37
N LYS A 1054 -51.90 -29.81 -53.26
CA LYS A 1054 -51.12 -30.95 -53.75
C LYS A 1054 -50.23 -31.55 -52.67
N SER A 1055 -49.54 -30.74 -51.88
CA SER A 1055 -48.70 -31.24 -50.78
C SER A 1055 -49.54 -31.99 -49.73
N LEU A 1056 -50.70 -31.44 -49.36
CA LEU A 1056 -51.59 -32.08 -48.40
C LEU A 1056 -52.21 -33.40 -48.91
N SER A 1057 -52.35 -33.58 -50.23
CA SER A 1057 -52.91 -34.80 -50.85
C SER A 1057 -52.19 -36.11 -50.45
N ILE A 1058 -50.96 -36.01 -49.96
CA ILE A 1058 -50.13 -37.15 -49.52
C ILE A 1058 -50.48 -37.61 -48.10
N LYS A 1059 -51.04 -36.72 -47.26
CA LYS A 1059 -51.35 -37.01 -45.85
C LYS A 1059 -52.57 -37.90 -45.64
N GLY A 1060 -53.37 -38.15 -46.68
CA GLY A 1060 -54.48 -39.11 -46.61
C GLY A 1060 -55.48 -38.98 -47.75
N LYS A 1061 -56.29 -40.04 -47.92
CA LYS A 1061 -57.26 -40.15 -49.03
C LYS A 1061 -58.23 -38.97 -49.14
N LEU A 1062 -58.69 -38.43 -48.00
CA LEU A 1062 -59.60 -37.27 -47.97
C LEU A 1062 -58.98 -36.01 -48.63
N TYR A 1063 -57.70 -35.74 -48.39
CA TYR A 1063 -57.01 -34.61 -49.02
C TYR A 1063 -56.75 -34.84 -50.52
N LEU A 1064 -56.56 -36.10 -50.94
CA LEU A 1064 -56.44 -36.45 -52.35
C LEU A 1064 -57.78 -36.28 -53.09
N ASP A 1065 -58.89 -36.73 -52.49
CA ASP A 1065 -60.23 -36.54 -53.04
C ASP A 1065 -60.59 -35.04 -53.11
N LEU A 1066 -60.21 -34.26 -52.09
CA LEU A 1066 -60.35 -32.79 -52.09
C LEU A 1066 -59.53 -32.11 -53.21
N TYR A 1067 -58.27 -32.47 -53.37
CA TYR A 1067 -57.40 -31.95 -54.44
C TYR A 1067 -58.00 -32.22 -55.83
N ASN A 1068 -58.52 -33.43 -56.04
CA ASN A 1068 -59.17 -33.81 -57.30
C ASN A 1068 -60.46 -33.00 -57.54
N ALA A 1069 -61.28 -32.78 -56.50
CA ALA A 1069 -62.50 -32.00 -56.59
C ALA A 1069 -62.24 -30.51 -56.89
N TRP A 1070 -61.25 -29.90 -56.23
CA TRP A 1070 -60.84 -28.52 -56.49
C TRP A 1070 -60.23 -28.36 -57.90
N ASN A 1071 -59.37 -29.29 -58.33
CA ASN A 1071 -58.78 -29.25 -59.67
C ASN A 1071 -59.85 -29.39 -60.77
N ALA A 1072 -60.92 -30.16 -60.54
CA ALA A 1072 -62.08 -30.28 -61.43
C ALA A 1072 -63.04 -29.07 -61.38
N TYR A 1073 -62.94 -28.22 -60.35
CA TYR A 1073 -63.66 -26.94 -60.25
C TYR A 1073 -62.92 -25.86 -61.06
N ILE A 1074 -61.62 -25.65 -60.80
CA ILE A 1074 -60.81 -24.66 -61.53
C ILE A 1074 -60.77 -24.93 -63.03
N THR A 1075 -60.67 -26.20 -63.46
CA THR A 1075 -60.69 -26.56 -64.89
C THR A 1075 -62.04 -26.39 -65.58
N LYS A 1076 -63.12 -26.06 -64.85
CA LYS A 1076 -64.42 -25.67 -65.41
C LYS A 1076 -64.62 -24.15 -65.53
N ASP A 1077 -64.02 -23.36 -64.64
CA ASP A 1077 -64.08 -21.89 -64.71
C ASP A 1077 -63.08 -21.29 -65.72
N VAL A 1078 -62.12 -22.10 -66.22
CA VAL A 1078 -61.06 -21.69 -67.17
C VAL A 1078 -61.36 -22.13 -68.63
N ALA A 1079 -62.54 -22.72 -68.89
CA ALA A 1079 -62.98 -23.23 -70.20
C ALA A 1079 -64.18 -22.44 -70.76
#